data_AF-A0A0V0QSF2-F1
#
_entry.id   AF-A0A0V0QSF2-F1
#
_cell.length_a   1.000
_cell.length_b   1.000
_cell.length_c   1.000
_cell.angle_alpha   90.00
_cell.angle_beta   90.00
_cell.angle_gamma   90.00
#
_symmetry.space_group_name_H-M   'P 1'
#
loop_
_entity.id
_entity.type
_entity.pdbx_description
1 polymer ?
#
loop_
_entity_poly.entity_id
_entity_poly.type
_entity_poly.pdbx_seq_one_letter_code
_entity_poly.pdbx_strand_id
1 'polypeptide(L)'
;MFNFIEFLINYGIEQLHNSQLMEVKFYTNLNSALPNIESYGIQNLRIYVSTCHTSCKSCDGPLENDCLSCPINSSLSGGICQCKTLIYGQCLKYCPIYNILQNGVCIDKKLLEINKSSETQVITDLMSDEFNHFEVIQEGWYYSLESPQLSSYSSSSCQNRKLLLGFGSSYYNTYSSSQYIQKTFTNLPSHYYIRVRATVYLGDKWNIGEYIKLGTGSTEDIYTISSVSSEDLGCGGPQQYGDRIVTLDSGLISHTSSTYTFKIEWKALYGSYSQWIGFREISILLQQKNLLCQIYVGSQFNECFQCIGVANQSKSREVNNFCKCPSGFYDNYPQQDDCQSCPAECPNCVSSTICSMNCSQKCGNLGCDHQDKCNNCQDYEHKFENSYKQKLIIYEHIQECDILCATCSQSGYCDTYCDEFCGDQGCYSNGICKNCKTFFTLFEGVCIPQENCIYNQSGICTDCLEGYILDTQNNKCTLCPLECASCDQNFQCILYCNLNCKGRCNTDGTCIDCIGEYNLVNGQCIKCLDSCGSLRCDSPTTCNNCIPGYYLDSQICYQCDSKCLECENSADNCTICKNNFNGKRELPECECQQNYVEFNLQCVKCLDSCGSLGCDHPNTCNNCIPGYYLNQYSQTCLSCSRKCEECEISLDNCTICANNSDNSRNIPECECKQNYIEIGMKCFKCQDIYIQNLSEFLICEEYTNAKDAKLIIKNAFFLIQRQII
;
A
#
# COMPACT_ATOMS: atom_id res chain seq x y z
N MET A 1 34.59 41.47 21.47
CA MET A 1 33.78 41.45 20.24
C MET A 1 34.71 41.14 19.08
N PHE A 2 34.58 39.95 18.48
CA PHE A 2 35.07 39.70 17.13
C PHE A 2 33.82 39.60 16.26
N ASN A 3 33.65 40.52 15.31
CA ASN A 3 32.55 40.45 14.36
C ASN A 3 32.96 39.50 13.24
N PHE A 4 32.83 38.20 13.49
CA PHE A 4 32.81 37.21 12.40
C PHE A 4 31.51 37.40 11.62
N ILE A 5 31.59 37.38 10.29
CA ILE A 5 30.43 37.52 9.42
C ILE A 5 29.99 36.12 9.03
N GLU A 6 28.83 35.71 9.55
CA GLU A 6 28.18 34.46 9.20
C GLU A 6 27.42 34.63 7.87
N PHE A 7 27.47 33.61 7.01
CA PHE A 7 26.84 33.64 5.68
C PHE A 7 25.82 32.51 5.54
N LEU A 8 24.54 32.88 5.39
CA LEU A 8 23.50 31.94 4.99
C LEU A 8 23.51 31.80 3.46
N ILE A 9 23.70 30.58 2.97
CA ILE A 9 23.71 30.27 1.54
C ILE A 9 22.53 29.35 1.22
N ASN A 10 21.56 29.86 0.48
CA ASN A 10 20.54 29.02 -0.17
C ASN A 10 21.12 28.49 -1.49
N TYR A 11 21.08 27.17 -1.68
CA TYR A 11 21.65 26.50 -2.85
C TYR A 11 20.70 25.42 -3.36
N GLY A 12 20.62 25.27 -4.67
CA GLY A 12 19.76 24.29 -5.34
C GLY A 12 20.38 23.84 -6.65
N ILE A 13 20.19 22.57 -6.99
CA ILE A 13 20.59 21.94 -8.25
C ILE A 13 19.37 21.18 -8.77
N GLU A 14 19.06 21.35 -10.05
CA GLU A 14 18.22 20.42 -10.80
C GLU A 14 19.15 19.50 -11.61
N GLN A 15 18.96 18.18 -11.49
CA GLN A 15 19.82 17.18 -12.10
C GLN A 15 18.97 16.04 -12.66
N LEU A 16 19.09 15.79 -13.96
CA LEU A 16 18.46 14.64 -14.62
C LEU A 16 19.06 13.34 -14.04
N HIS A 17 18.19 12.45 -13.53
CA HIS A 17 18.57 11.36 -12.65
C HIS A 17 17.81 10.07 -12.95
N ASN A 18 18.47 9.16 -13.69
CA ASN A 18 17.85 7.93 -14.21
C ASN A 18 18.21 6.68 -13.39
N SER A 19 18.80 6.87 -12.20
CA SER A 19 19.19 5.82 -11.26
C SER A 19 18.09 5.55 -10.24
N GLN A 20 18.01 4.33 -9.71
CA GLN A 20 17.17 3.99 -8.55
C GLN A 20 17.77 4.50 -7.21
N LEU A 21 19.04 4.90 -7.20
CA LEU A 21 19.75 5.41 -6.03
C LEU A 21 20.32 6.80 -6.35
N MET A 22 19.99 7.78 -5.50
CA MET A 22 20.55 9.13 -5.51
C MET A 22 21.53 9.30 -4.35
N GLU A 23 22.68 9.92 -4.59
CA GLU A 23 23.68 10.21 -3.57
C GLU A 23 23.94 11.72 -3.51
N VAL A 24 23.83 12.31 -2.32
CA VAL A 24 24.09 13.75 -2.11
C VAL A 24 25.37 13.90 -1.31
N LYS A 25 26.40 14.50 -1.91
CA LYS A 25 27.71 14.74 -1.29
C LYS A 25 27.98 16.23 -1.13
N PHE A 26 28.33 16.63 0.09
CA PHE A 26 28.80 17.97 0.41
C PHE A 26 30.33 17.94 0.54
N TYR A 27 31.00 18.79 -0.22
CA TYR A 27 32.44 18.97 -0.18
C TYR A 27 32.75 20.38 0.34
N THR A 28 33.75 20.51 1.20
CA THR A 28 34.26 21.82 1.66
C THR A 28 35.77 21.88 1.48
N ASN A 29 36.29 23.10 1.41
CA ASN A 29 37.71 23.41 1.31
C ASN A 29 38.20 24.16 2.56
N LEU A 30 37.58 23.89 3.73
CA LEU A 30 38.01 24.46 5.00
C LEU A 30 39.46 24.04 5.27
N ASN A 31 40.29 25.02 5.63
CA ASN A 31 41.73 24.91 5.83
C ASN A 31 42.12 25.00 7.31
N SER A 32 41.23 25.48 8.18
CA SER A 32 41.39 25.45 9.63
C SER A 32 40.72 24.21 10.24
N ALA A 33 41.44 23.52 11.13
CA ALA A 33 40.91 22.45 11.97
C ALA A 33 40.25 22.97 13.27
N LEU A 34 40.23 24.29 13.50
CA LEU A 34 39.64 24.91 14.68
C LEU A 34 38.23 25.43 14.36
N PRO A 35 37.15 24.88 14.98
CA PRO A 35 35.76 25.19 14.61
C PRO A 35 35.34 26.63 14.93
N ASN A 36 36.09 27.31 15.81
CA ASN A 36 35.96 28.72 16.14
C ASN A 36 36.71 29.68 15.18
N ILE A 37 37.24 29.15 14.07
CA ILE A 37 37.90 29.91 12.99
C ILE A 37 37.20 29.62 11.67
N GLU A 38 36.99 28.35 11.35
CA GLU A 38 36.17 27.91 10.21
C GLU A 38 35.27 26.75 10.64
N SER A 39 33.99 26.84 10.32
CA SER A 39 33.00 25.77 10.49
C SER A 39 31.83 26.01 9.52
N TYR A 40 31.01 24.98 9.30
CA TYR A 40 29.82 25.06 8.47
C TYR A 40 28.72 24.14 9.04
N GLY A 41 27.48 24.43 8.69
CA GLY A 41 26.32 23.59 9.02
C GLY A 41 25.39 23.48 7.83
N ILE A 42 24.52 22.47 7.84
CA ILE A 42 23.50 22.24 6.81
C ILE A 42 22.15 22.16 7.51
N GLN A 43 21.16 22.90 7.03
CA GLN A 43 19.79 22.88 7.51
C GLN A 43 18.84 22.95 6.29
N ASN A 44 17.61 22.46 6.44
CA ASN A 44 16.56 22.58 5.43
C ASN A 44 16.89 21.94 4.07
N LEU A 45 17.70 20.87 4.05
CA LEU A 45 17.89 20.05 2.85
C LEU A 45 16.53 19.49 2.39
N ARG A 46 16.16 19.76 1.14
CA ARG A 46 14.96 19.25 0.48
C ARG A 46 15.35 18.60 -0.84
N ILE A 47 14.74 17.47 -1.15
CA ILE A 47 14.89 16.76 -2.40
C ILE A 47 13.50 16.66 -3.02
N TYR A 48 13.36 17.13 -4.26
CA TYR A 48 12.13 17.03 -5.04
C TYR A 48 12.39 16.06 -6.20
N VAL A 49 11.59 15.01 -6.29
CA VAL A 49 11.73 13.97 -7.33
C VAL A 49 10.59 14.09 -8.33
N SER A 50 10.91 14.61 -9.51
CA SER A 50 9.99 14.61 -10.65
C SER A 50 10.03 13.24 -11.34
N THR A 51 8.94 12.49 -11.28
CA THR A 51 8.77 11.25 -12.04
C THR A 51 8.29 11.53 -13.46
N CYS A 52 8.34 10.52 -14.35
CA CYS A 52 7.67 10.61 -15.65
C CYS A 52 6.20 11.03 -15.52
N HIS A 53 5.67 11.72 -16.53
CA HIS A 53 4.23 11.95 -16.64
C HIS A 53 3.48 10.60 -16.66
N THR A 54 2.32 10.54 -16.01
CA THR A 54 1.63 9.26 -15.75
C THR A 54 1.24 8.47 -17.00
N SER A 55 1.12 9.11 -18.17
CA SER A 55 0.85 8.42 -19.45
C SER A 55 2.08 7.74 -20.08
N CYS A 56 3.29 8.01 -19.60
CA CYS A 56 4.54 7.41 -20.10
C CYS A 56 4.85 6.09 -19.40
N LYS A 57 5.38 5.10 -20.14
CA LYS A 57 6.06 3.92 -19.55
C LYS A 57 7.53 4.21 -19.26
N SER A 58 8.16 5.06 -20.06
CA SER A 58 9.47 5.65 -19.80
C SER A 58 9.56 7.03 -20.44
N CYS A 59 10.39 7.91 -19.90
CA CYS A 59 10.50 9.31 -20.31
C CYS A 59 11.95 9.79 -20.31
N ASP A 60 12.21 10.97 -20.89
CA ASP A 60 13.41 11.79 -20.62
C ASP A 60 13.11 13.03 -19.76
N GLY A 61 11.83 13.31 -19.47
CA GLY A 61 11.36 14.39 -18.59
C GLY A 61 9.97 14.16 -17.98
N PRO A 62 9.47 15.10 -17.16
CA PRO A 62 8.23 14.92 -16.39
C PRO A 62 6.96 15.38 -17.13
N LEU A 63 7.04 15.92 -18.34
CA LEU A 63 5.89 16.44 -19.09
C LEU A 63 5.20 15.33 -19.91
N GLU A 64 3.94 15.56 -20.29
CA GLU A 64 3.13 14.61 -21.08
C GLU A 64 3.73 14.32 -22.47
N ASN A 65 4.56 15.22 -22.99
CA ASN A 65 5.25 15.11 -24.27
C ASN A 65 6.68 14.55 -24.16
N ASP A 66 7.13 14.15 -22.97
CA ASP A 66 8.51 13.67 -22.72
C ASP A 66 8.58 12.13 -22.74
N CYS A 67 7.57 11.43 -23.26
CA CYS A 67 7.53 9.97 -23.25
C CYS A 67 8.46 9.36 -24.33
N LEU A 68 9.38 8.51 -23.90
CA LEU A 68 10.23 7.67 -24.76
C LEU A 68 9.57 6.34 -25.12
N SER A 69 8.73 5.80 -24.23
CA SER A 69 7.91 4.62 -24.50
C SER A 69 6.59 4.68 -23.73
N CYS A 70 5.59 3.94 -24.22
CA CYS A 70 4.23 4.00 -23.71
C CYS A 70 3.73 2.67 -23.12
N PRO A 71 2.67 2.70 -22.28
CA PRO A 71 2.01 1.50 -21.78
C PRO A 71 1.42 0.62 -22.90
N ILE A 72 1.08 -0.63 -22.56
CA ILE A 72 0.35 -1.52 -23.47
C ILE A 72 -1.00 -0.87 -23.84
N ASN A 73 -1.51 -1.14 -25.05
CA ASN A 73 -2.72 -0.54 -25.63
C ASN A 73 -2.64 0.98 -25.93
N SER A 74 -1.44 1.53 -26.09
CA SER A 74 -1.23 2.93 -26.46
C SER A 74 -0.20 3.12 -27.58
N SER A 75 -0.17 4.30 -28.19
CA SER A 75 0.73 4.65 -29.30
C SER A 75 1.46 5.95 -29.05
N LEU A 76 2.79 5.93 -29.12
CA LEU A 76 3.61 7.13 -29.05
C LEU A 76 3.45 7.99 -30.31
N SER A 77 3.15 9.28 -30.12
CA SER A 77 3.04 10.24 -31.22
C SER A 77 3.49 11.62 -30.75
N GLY A 78 4.60 12.12 -31.32
CA GLY A 78 5.16 13.43 -30.95
C GLY A 78 5.58 13.54 -29.48
N GLY A 79 6.11 12.47 -28.89
CA GLY A 79 6.47 12.41 -27.46
C GLY A 79 5.28 12.16 -26.51
N ILE A 80 4.04 12.20 -27.01
CA ILE A 80 2.83 11.96 -26.22
C ILE A 80 2.34 10.52 -26.40
N CYS A 81 2.04 9.83 -25.31
CA CYS A 81 1.43 8.50 -25.33
C CYS A 81 -0.10 8.59 -25.50
N GLN A 82 -0.57 8.37 -26.72
CA GLN A 82 -1.99 8.44 -27.06
C GLN A 82 -2.71 7.13 -26.71
N CYS A 83 -3.77 7.23 -25.88
CA CYS A 83 -4.54 6.10 -25.37
C CYS A 83 -6.02 6.22 -25.73
N LYS A 84 -6.69 5.09 -26.01
CA LYS A 84 -8.16 5.06 -26.20
C LYS A 84 -8.92 5.24 -24.89
N THR A 85 -8.33 4.80 -23.78
CA THR A 85 -8.90 4.94 -22.44
C THR A 85 -7.77 4.93 -21.41
N LEU A 86 -7.67 5.96 -20.59
CA LEU A 86 -6.61 6.13 -19.57
C LEU A 86 -7.19 6.00 -18.16
N ILE A 87 -6.57 5.21 -17.29
CA ILE A 87 -6.89 5.13 -15.85
C ILE A 87 -5.60 5.13 -15.02
N TYR A 88 -5.43 6.12 -14.13
CA TYR A 88 -4.26 6.24 -13.23
C TYR A 88 -2.89 5.97 -13.91
N GLY A 89 -2.71 6.45 -15.15
CA GLY A 89 -1.52 6.25 -15.97
C GLY A 89 -1.48 4.97 -16.83
N GLN A 90 -2.33 3.98 -16.54
CA GLN A 90 -2.46 2.76 -17.34
C GLN A 90 -3.44 2.94 -18.50
N CYS A 91 -3.10 2.41 -19.67
CA CYS A 91 -3.95 2.51 -20.86
C CYS A 91 -4.71 1.20 -21.12
N LEU A 92 -6.04 1.33 -21.11
CA LEU A 92 -6.99 0.23 -21.25
C LEU A 92 -7.76 0.34 -22.57
N LYS A 93 -8.46 -0.75 -22.89
CA LYS A 93 -9.38 -0.88 -24.02
C LYS A 93 -10.82 -0.49 -23.66
N TYR A 94 -11.17 -0.56 -22.38
CA TYR A 94 -12.45 -0.21 -21.77
C TYR A 94 -12.22 0.33 -20.36
N CYS A 95 -13.14 1.14 -19.81
CA CYS A 95 -13.09 1.50 -18.39
C CYS A 95 -13.54 0.34 -17.48
N PRO A 96 -12.97 0.22 -16.27
CA PRO A 96 -13.48 -0.65 -15.20
C PRO A 96 -14.89 -0.25 -14.74
N ILE A 97 -15.60 -1.19 -14.09
CA ILE A 97 -17.02 -1.03 -13.74
C ILE A 97 -17.30 0.11 -12.74
N TYR A 98 -16.32 0.49 -11.91
CA TYR A 98 -16.41 1.61 -10.96
C TYR A 98 -16.11 2.98 -11.58
N ASN A 99 -15.69 3.03 -12.84
CA ASN A 99 -15.31 4.25 -13.54
C ASN A 99 -16.35 4.65 -14.61
N ILE A 100 -16.29 5.91 -15.05
CA ILE A 100 -16.96 6.39 -16.26
C ILE A 100 -15.94 7.02 -17.21
N LEU A 101 -16.19 6.88 -18.51
CA LEU A 101 -15.37 7.51 -19.54
C LEU A 101 -15.78 8.98 -19.72
N GLN A 102 -14.87 9.90 -19.43
CA GLN A 102 -14.98 11.32 -19.75
C GLN A 102 -13.73 11.76 -20.50
N ASN A 103 -13.90 12.30 -21.72
CA ASN A 103 -12.82 12.86 -22.55
C ASN A 103 -11.59 11.93 -22.75
N GLY A 104 -11.79 10.61 -22.84
CA GLY A 104 -10.71 9.62 -22.98
C GLY A 104 -10.15 9.09 -21.64
N VAL A 105 -10.56 9.65 -20.51
CA VAL A 105 -10.11 9.26 -19.16
C VAL A 105 -11.21 8.52 -18.41
N CYS A 106 -10.85 7.43 -17.73
CA CYS A 106 -11.72 6.67 -16.84
C CYS A 106 -11.72 7.28 -15.44
N ILE A 107 -12.64 8.19 -15.17
CA ILE A 107 -12.76 8.84 -13.86
C ILE A 107 -13.61 7.96 -12.94
N ASP A 108 -13.20 7.80 -11.68
CA ASP A 108 -13.94 7.00 -10.70
C ASP A 108 -15.28 7.64 -10.34
N LYS A 109 -16.35 6.84 -10.32
CA LYS A 109 -17.70 7.31 -9.93
C LYS A 109 -17.70 7.88 -8.52
N LYS A 110 -16.96 7.27 -7.59
CA LYS A 110 -16.94 7.70 -6.19
C LYS A 110 -16.14 9.00 -6.00
N LEU A 111 -15.08 9.23 -6.78
CA LEU A 111 -14.34 10.51 -6.75
C LEU A 111 -15.18 11.69 -7.29
N LEU A 112 -16.11 11.43 -8.21
CA LEU A 112 -17.06 12.43 -8.69
C LEU A 112 -18.13 12.77 -7.65
N GLU A 113 -18.62 11.77 -6.91
CA GLU A 113 -19.55 11.98 -5.78
C GLU A 113 -18.93 12.71 -4.58
N ILE A 114 -17.61 12.62 -4.40
CA ILE A 114 -16.87 13.14 -3.22
C ILE A 114 -16.45 14.63 -3.35
N ASN A 115 -16.72 15.30 -4.48
CA ASN A 115 -16.47 16.75 -4.66
C ASN A 115 -15.01 17.21 -4.39
N LYS A 116 -14.03 16.54 -5.01
CA LYS A 116 -12.66 17.06 -5.30
C LYS A 116 -11.96 17.86 -4.17
N SER A 117 -12.03 17.42 -2.91
CA SER A 117 -11.27 18.08 -1.81
C SER A 117 -10.66 17.18 -0.75
N SER A 118 -11.04 15.90 -0.65
CA SER A 118 -10.17 14.92 0.03
C SER A 118 -9.05 14.52 -0.92
N GLU A 119 -7.83 14.42 -0.40
CA GLU A 119 -6.70 13.77 -1.10
C GLU A 119 -6.92 12.25 -1.16
N THR A 120 -7.93 11.84 -1.94
CA THR A 120 -8.31 10.45 -2.10
C THR A 120 -7.46 9.81 -3.17
N GLN A 121 -6.35 9.19 -2.75
CA GLN A 121 -5.52 8.40 -3.65
C GLN A 121 -6.21 7.06 -3.95
N VAL A 122 -6.04 6.55 -5.16
CA VAL A 122 -6.63 5.26 -5.57
C VAL A 122 -5.54 4.35 -6.08
N ILE A 123 -5.34 3.24 -5.37
CA ILE A 123 -4.49 2.12 -5.78
C ILE A 123 -5.36 1.13 -6.54
N THR A 124 -4.85 0.56 -7.64
CA THR A 124 -5.60 -0.35 -8.50
C THR A 124 -4.79 -1.56 -8.93
N ASP A 125 -5.44 -2.71 -9.00
CA ASP A 125 -4.88 -3.99 -9.46
C ASP A 125 -5.89 -4.75 -10.35
N LEU A 126 -5.41 -5.68 -11.18
CA LEU A 126 -6.20 -6.50 -12.10
C LEU A 126 -7.10 -5.69 -13.05
N MET A 127 -6.64 -4.50 -13.43
CA MET A 127 -7.35 -3.57 -14.33
C MET A 127 -7.16 -3.91 -15.81
N SER A 128 -6.02 -4.51 -16.19
CA SER A 128 -5.74 -4.94 -17.56
C SER A 128 -6.78 -5.95 -18.05
N ASP A 129 -7.12 -5.91 -19.34
CA ASP A 129 -7.93 -6.95 -19.97
C ASP A 129 -7.11 -8.24 -20.22
N GLU A 130 -5.78 -8.19 -20.20
CA GLU A 130 -4.90 -9.36 -20.30
C GLU A 130 -3.83 -9.35 -19.21
N PHE A 131 -3.64 -10.50 -18.55
CA PHE A 131 -2.56 -10.82 -17.63
C PHE A 131 -2.40 -12.34 -17.52
N ASN A 132 -1.25 -12.82 -17.05
CA ASN A 132 -0.91 -14.25 -17.00
C ASN A 132 -0.56 -14.75 -15.59
N HIS A 133 -0.44 -16.07 -15.45
CA HIS A 133 -0.17 -16.78 -14.19
C HIS A 133 1.09 -16.28 -13.45
N PHE A 134 2.18 -16.01 -14.17
CA PHE A 134 3.45 -15.57 -13.57
C PHE A 134 3.37 -14.11 -13.12
N GLU A 135 2.75 -13.24 -13.91
CA GLU A 135 2.51 -11.83 -13.56
C GLU A 135 1.70 -11.74 -12.25
N VAL A 136 0.62 -12.51 -12.12
CA VAL A 136 -0.22 -12.54 -10.91
C VAL A 136 0.57 -12.99 -9.67
N ILE A 137 1.46 -13.99 -9.80
CA ILE A 137 2.30 -14.44 -8.68
C ILE A 137 3.41 -13.43 -8.35
N GLN A 138 4.03 -12.80 -9.36
CA GLN A 138 5.04 -11.76 -9.17
C GLN A 138 4.44 -10.51 -8.53
N GLU A 139 3.19 -10.19 -8.84
CA GLU A 139 2.35 -9.19 -8.17
C GLU A 139 1.93 -9.58 -6.75
N GLY A 140 2.39 -10.72 -6.20
CA GLY A 140 2.19 -11.07 -4.80
C GLY A 140 0.80 -11.61 -4.44
N TRP A 141 0.02 -12.09 -5.41
CA TRP A 141 -1.25 -12.76 -5.12
C TRP A 141 -1.03 -14.19 -4.60
N TYR A 142 -1.61 -14.46 -3.43
CA TYR A 142 -1.61 -15.77 -2.76
C TYR A 142 -3.01 -16.39 -2.75
N TYR A 143 -3.08 -17.73 -2.74
CA TYR A 143 -4.31 -18.51 -2.64
C TYR A 143 -4.19 -19.62 -1.57
N SER A 144 -5.28 -19.93 -0.89
CA SER A 144 -5.32 -20.65 0.39
C SER A 144 -5.08 -22.17 0.40
N LEU A 145 -4.81 -22.84 -0.73
CA LEU A 145 -4.64 -24.29 -0.76
C LEU A 145 -3.18 -24.73 -0.53
N GLU A 146 -2.97 -25.56 0.49
CA GLU A 146 -1.69 -26.21 0.85
C GLU A 146 -1.26 -27.35 -0.12
N SER A 147 -1.75 -27.34 -1.37
CA SER A 147 -1.52 -28.40 -2.36
C SER A 147 -1.37 -27.81 -3.76
N PRO A 148 -0.46 -28.31 -4.62
CA PRO A 148 -0.09 -27.66 -5.89
C PRO A 148 -1.12 -27.90 -7.02
N GLN A 149 -2.40 -27.64 -6.76
CA GLN A 149 -3.54 -28.02 -7.62
C GLN A 149 -4.25 -26.83 -8.28
N LEU A 150 -3.71 -25.61 -8.17
CA LEU A 150 -4.08 -24.53 -9.10
C LEU A 150 -3.43 -24.81 -10.46
N SER A 151 -4.24 -24.98 -11.49
CA SER A 151 -3.77 -25.15 -12.87
C SER A 151 -3.17 -23.87 -13.45
N SER A 152 -3.71 -22.72 -13.04
CA SER A 152 -3.27 -21.37 -13.37
C SER A 152 -3.94 -20.38 -12.42
N TYR A 153 -3.22 -19.34 -12.01
CA TYR A 153 -3.81 -18.17 -11.33
C TYR A 153 -4.62 -17.27 -12.28
N SER A 154 -4.57 -17.49 -13.59
CA SER A 154 -5.48 -16.89 -14.56
C SER A 154 -5.89 -17.95 -15.59
N SER A 155 -6.91 -18.73 -15.26
CA SER A 155 -7.27 -19.96 -15.98
C SER A 155 -8.25 -19.71 -17.13
N SER A 156 -9.14 -18.71 -17.01
CA SER A 156 -10.08 -18.33 -18.07
C SER A 156 -10.05 -16.84 -18.41
N SER A 157 -10.59 -16.52 -19.60
CA SER A 157 -10.96 -15.17 -19.99
C SER A 157 -12.47 -15.11 -20.15
N CYS A 158 -13.12 -14.09 -19.60
CA CYS A 158 -14.55 -13.82 -19.75
C CYS A 158 -14.75 -12.57 -20.60
N GLN A 159 -15.59 -12.60 -21.63
CA GLN A 159 -15.86 -11.46 -22.52
C GLN A 159 -14.58 -10.80 -23.14
N ASN A 160 -13.54 -11.60 -23.42
CA ASN A 160 -12.20 -11.14 -23.83
C ASN A 160 -11.44 -10.34 -22.74
N ARG A 161 -11.61 -10.71 -21.47
CA ARG A 161 -10.93 -10.13 -20.30
C ARG A 161 -10.45 -11.24 -19.38
N LYS A 162 -9.16 -11.25 -19.04
CA LYS A 162 -8.56 -12.19 -18.08
C LYS A 162 -9.13 -12.03 -16.68
N LEU A 163 -9.31 -13.16 -16.00
CA LEU A 163 -9.73 -13.26 -14.60
C LEU A 163 -8.54 -13.71 -13.75
N LEU A 164 -8.45 -13.22 -12.50
CA LEU A 164 -7.73 -13.94 -11.45
C LEU A 164 -8.61 -15.14 -11.06
N LEU A 165 -8.05 -16.35 -11.08
CA LEU A 165 -8.76 -17.64 -11.10
C LEU A 165 -9.64 -17.77 -12.36
N GLY A 166 -10.94 -18.05 -12.20
CA GLY A 166 -11.88 -18.36 -13.28
C GLY A 166 -12.19 -19.85 -13.43
N PHE A 167 -12.89 -20.18 -14.53
CA PHE A 167 -13.23 -21.55 -14.91
C PHE A 167 -11.98 -22.42 -15.10
N GLY A 168 -12.01 -23.68 -14.66
CA GLY A 168 -10.89 -24.63 -14.81
C GLY A 168 -9.66 -24.34 -13.95
N SER A 169 -9.71 -23.38 -13.02
CA SER A 169 -8.60 -23.04 -12.09
C SER A 169 -8.24 -24.17 -11.13
N SER A 170 -9.21 -25.03 -10.77
CA SER A 170 -9.12 -26.04 -9.71
C SER A 170 -9.87 -27.31 -10.13
N TYR A 171 -9.13 -28.34 -10.56
CA TYR A 171 -9.69 -29.50 -11.28
C TYR A 171 -10.49 -30.46 -10.38
N TYR A 172 -10.09 -30.64 -9.11
CA TYR A 172 -10.57 -31.75 -8.26
C TYR A 172 -11.31 -31.36 -6.97
N ASN A 173 -11.36 -30.09 -6.58
CA ASN A 173 -11.78 -29.74 -5.23
C ASN A 173 -13.30 -29.75 -5.00
N THR A 174 -13.75 -30.66 -4.12
CA THR A 174 -14.96 -30.49 -3.29
C THR A 174 -14.54 -29.87 -1.94
N TYR A 175 -14.75 -28.58 -1.75
CA TYR A 175 -14.17 -27.85 -0.62
C TYR A 175 -14.87 -28.15 0.72
N SER A 176 -14.12 -28.65 1.70
CA SER A 176 -14.58 -28.81 3.09
C SER A 176 -14.49 -27.51 3.89
N SER A 177 -13.44 -26.71 3.66
CA SER A 177 -13.18 -25.39 4.24
C SER A 177 -13.50 -24.25 3.27
N SER A 178 -13.65 -23.02 3.79
CA SER A 178 -13.64 -21.81 2.97
C SER A 178 -12.27 -21.62 2.30
N GLN A 179 -12.28 -20.90 1.18
CA GLN A 179 -11.10 -20.61 0.36
C GLN A 179 -10.92 -19.09 0.24
N TYR A 180 -9.68 -18.62 0.15
CA TYR A 180 -9.40 -17.20 0.00
C TYR A 180 -8.24 -16.90 -0.95
N ILE A 181 -8.33 -15.72 -1.59
CA ILE A 181 -7.18 -15.03 -2.19
C ILE A 181 -6.76 -13.88 -1.28
N GLN A 182 -5.49 -13.53 -1.30
CA GLN A 182 -4.98 -12.32 -0.65
C GLN A 182 -3.79 -11.69 -1.38
N LYS A 183 -3.60 -10.39 -1.20
CA LYS A 183 -2.41 -9.62 -1.58
C LYS A 183 -2.14 -8.56 -0.51
N THR A 184 -0.88 -8.41 -0.11
CA THR A 184 -0.46 -7.36 0.83
C THR A 184 0.08 -6.17 0.06
N PHE A 185 -0.66 -5.07 0.09
CA PHE A 185 -0.22 -3.78 -0.40
C PHE A 185 0.67 -3.12 0.67
N THR A 186 1.79 -2.52 0.25
CA THR A 186 2.79 -1.91 1.14
C THR A 186 3.15 -0.51 0.66
N ASN A 187 3.86 0.25 1.50
CA ASN A 187 4.24 1.64 1.24
C ASN A 187 3.04 2.55 0.94
N LEU A 188 1.90 2.27 1.58
CA LEU A 188 0.71 3.12 1.48
C LEU A 188 1.04 4.51 2.07
N PRO A 189 0.80 5.61 1.34
CA PRO A 189 0.97 6.95 1.88
C PRO A 189 -0.02 7.23 3.01
N SER A 190 0.27 8.25 3.82
CA SER A 190 -0.51 8.57 5.03
C SER A 190 -2.01 8.72 4.74
N HIS A 191 -2.83 8.02 5.51
CA HIS A 191 -4.28 8.01 5.42
C HIS A 191 -4.91 7.63 6.78
N TYR A 192 -6.22 7.79 6.91
CA TYR A 192 -6.97 7.41 8.11
C TYR A 192 -8.09 6.40 7.82
N TYR A 193 -8.51 6.28 6.57
CA TYR A 193 -9.53 5.32 6.15
C TYR A 193 -9.16 4.69 4.81
N ILE A 194 -9.60 3.46 4.63
CA ILE A 194 -9.61 2.77 3.34
C ILE A 194 -11.03 2.42 2.92
N ARG A 195 -11.27 2.43 1.60
CA ARG A 195 -12.41 1.76 0.96
C ARG A 195 -11.86 0.75 -0.03
N VAL A 196 -12.36 -0.47 0.00
CA VAL A 196 -11.88 -1.57 -0.83
C VAL A 196 -13.00 -2.07 -1.72
N ARG A 197 -12.71 -2.26 -3.01
CA ARG A 197 -13.71 -2.69 -4.01
C ARG A 197 -13.11 -3.72 -4.95
N ALA A 198 -13.94 -4.63 -5.46
CA ALA A 198 -13.53 -5.66 -6.40
C ALA A 198 -14.70 -6.10 -7.29
N THR A 199 -14.41 -6.45 -8.54
CA THR A 199 -15.36 -7.05 -9.47
C THR A 199 -15.19 -8.56 -9.45
N VAL A 200 -16.28 -9.28 -9.18
CA VAL A 200 -16.31 -10.74 -9.03
C VAL A 200 -17.18 -11.35 -10.12
N TYR A 201 -16.63 -12.34 -10.81
CA TYR A 201 -17.31 -13.17 -11.78
C TYR A 201 -17.70 -14.47 -11.08
N LEU A 202 -18.98 -14.83 -11.15
CA LEU A 202 -19.54 -16.04 -10.54
C LEU A 202 -20.20 -16.85 -11.64
N GLY A 203 -19.64 -18.03 -11.93
CA GLY A 203 -20.13 -18.88 -13.02
C GLY A 203 -20.51 -20.29 -12.59
N ASP A 204 -21.26 -20.92 -13.48
CA ASP A 204 -22.02 -22.15 -13.23
C ASP A 204 -22.93 -22.07 -11.97
N LYS A 205 -22.99 -23.12 -11.15
CA LYS A 205 -24.07 -23.36 -10.18
C LYS A 205 -23.80 -22.76 -8.80
N TRP A 206 -24.15 -21.48 -8.65
CA TRP A 206 -24.20 -20.79 -7.35
C TRP A 206 -25.61 -20.85 -6.73
N ASN A 207 -25.68 -21.19 -5.45
CA ASN A 207 -26.91 -21.47 -4.69
C ASN A 207 -27.28 -20.30 -3.76
N ILE A 208 -28.58 -20.12 -3.50
CA ILE A 208 -29.06 -19.08 -2.56
C ILE A 208 -28.55 -19.39 -1.14
N GLY A 209 -27.99 -18.39 -0.46
CA GLY A 209 -27.39 -18.52 0.87
C GLY A 209 -25.89 -18.86 0.88
N GLU A 210 -25.26 -19.11 -0.28
CA GLU A 210 -23.79 -19.06 -0.39
C GLU A 210 -23.29 -17.62 -0.28
N TYR A 211 -22.04 -17.43 0.14
CA TYR A 211 -21.49 -16.11 0.44
C TYR A 211 -20.06 -15.90 -0.06
N ILE A 212 -19.71 -14.62 -0.19
CA ILE A 212 -18.39 -14.08 -0.47
C ILE A 212 -18.13 -12.98 0.56
N LYS A 213 -17.03 -13.08 1.28
CA LYS A 213 -16.56 -12.07 2.24
C LYS A 213 -15.45 -11.24 1.62
N LEU A 214 -15.61 -9.92 1.61
CA LEU A 214 -14.51 -8.98 1.43
C LEU A 214 -14.12 -8.49 2.83
N GLY A 215 -12.93 -8.87 3.31
CA GLY A 215 -12.60 -8.74 4.73
C GLY A 215 -11.25 -8.07 4.97
N THR A 216 -11.24 -7.13 5.91
CA THR A 216 -10.08 -6.88 6.76
C THR A 216 -10.20 -7.78 7.99
N GLY A 217 -9.12 -7.99 8.74
CA GLY A 217 -9.17 -8.79 9.98
C GLY A 217 -10.08 -8.22 11.08
N SER A 218 -10.55 -6.97 10.95
CA SER A 218 -11.42 -6.29 11.90
C SER A 218 -12.81 -5.94 11.35
N THR A 219 -13.04 -6.02 10.03
CA THR A 219 -14.31 -5.70 9.37
C THR A 219 -14.55 -6.60 8.15
N GLU A 220 -15.59 -7.42 8.19
CA GLU A 220 -16.04 -8.24 7.05
C GLU A 220 -17.30 -7.66 6.41
N ASP A 221 -17.26 -7.44 5.09
CA ASP A 221 -18.46 -7.17 4.30
C ASP A 221 -18.88 -8.47 3.58
N ILE A 222 -20.13 -8.91 3.79
CA ILE A 222 -20.59 -10.26 3.44
C ILE A 222 -21.64 -10.20 2.34
N TYR A 223 -21.21 -10.36 1.10
CA TYR A 223 -22.12 -10.54 -0.02
C TYR A 223 -22.74 -11.94 0.02
N THR A 224 -24.05 -12.01 0.30
CA THR A 224 -24.82 -13.26 0.30
C THR A 224 -25.65 -13.38 -0.97
N ILE A 225 -25.63 -14.55 -1.60
CA ILE A 225 -26.33 -14.81 -2.85
C ILE A 225 -27.84 -14.92 -2.59
N SER A 226 -28.58 -13.95 -3.11
CA SER A 226 -30.02 -13.77 -2.92
C SER A 226 -30.88 -14.26 -4.09
N SER A 227 -30.29 -14.46 -5.27
CA SER A 227 -30.95 -14.92 -6.49
C SER A 227 -30.02 -15.80 -7.34
N VAL A 228 -30.55 -16.43 -8.38
CA VAL A 228 -29.80 -17.20 -9.38
C VAL A 228 -30.02 -16.55 -10.75
N SER A 229 -28.96 -16.38 -11.54
CA SER A 229 -28.97 -15.79 -12.88
C SER A 229 -29.48 -16.78 -13.93
N SER A 230 -30.27 -16.27 -14.88
CA SER A 230 -30.67 -16.97 -16.12
C SER A 230 -29.99 -16.40 -17.37
N GLU A 231 -29.23 -15.33 -17.23
CA GLU A 231 -28.35 -14.82 -18.29
C GLU A 231 -27.03 -15.61 -18.24
N ASP A 232 -26.53 -16.02 -19.40
CA ASP A 232 -25.22 -16.67 -19.56
C ASP A 232 -24.26 -15.66 -20.21
N LEU A 233 -23.10 -15.43 -19.59
CA LEU A 233 -22.07 -14.53 -20.11
C LEU A 233 -21.10 -15.25 -21.07
N GLY A 234 -21.20 -16.59 -21.17
CA GLY A 234 -20.39 -17.44 -22.03
C GLY A 234 -18.96 -17.65 -21.52
N CYS A 235 -18.75 -17.68 -20.20
CA CYS A 235 -17.42 -17.55 -19.59
C CYS A 235 -16.86 -18.83 -18.95
N GLY A 236 -17.40 -20.01 -19.29
CA GLY A 236 -16.94 -21.29 -18.78
C GLY A 236 -17.38 -22.50 -19.61
N GLY A 237 -17.98 -23.49 -18.93
CA GLY A 237 -18.46 -24.74 -19.52
C GLY A 237 -19.83 -24.61 -20.22
N PRO A 238 -20.42 -25.74 -20.66
CA PRO A 238 -21.64 -25.73 -21.45
C PRO A 238 -22.95 -25.45 -20.66
N GLN A 239 -23.20 -24.16 -20.41
CA GLN A 239 -24.48 -23.47 -20.59
C GLN A 239 -25.77 -24.00 -19.91
N GLN A 240 -25.69 -24.78 -18.81
CA GLN A 240 -26.89 -25.14 -18.03
C GLN A 240 -27.24 -24.16 -16.90
N TYR A 241 -26.31 -23.28 -16.53
CA TYR A 241 -26.48 -22.28 -15.46
C TYR A 241 -25.92 -20.93 -15.94
N GLY A 242 -26.50 -19.83 -15.47
CA GLY A 242 -26.14 -18.49 -15.94
C GLY A 242 -25.02 -17.85 -15.13
N ASP A 243 -23.91 -17.51 -15.80
CA ASP A 243 -22.85 -16.67 -15.24
C ASP A 243 -23.36 -15.27 -14.82
N ARG A 244 -22.68 -14.61 -13.89
CA ARG A 244 -22.96 -13.21 -13.50
C ARG A 244 -21.74 -12.45 -13.02
N ILE A 245 -21.87 -11.13 -13.00
CA ILE A 245 -20.91 -10.19 -12.39
C ILE A 245 -21.52 -9.61 -11.12
N VAL A 246 -20.71 -9.51 -10.06
CA VAL A 246 -21.03 -8.90 -8.77
C VAL A 246 -19.96 -7.87 -8.43
N THR A 247 -20.38 -6.72 -7.90
CA THR A 247 -19.50 -5.65 -7.41
C THR A 247 -19.49 -5.63 -5.89
N LEU A 248 -18.30 -5.72 -5.28
CA LEU A 248 -18.10 -5.58 -3.84
C LEU A 248 -17.58 -4.17 -3.51
N ASP A 249 -18.07 -3.52 -2.47
CA ASP A 249 -17.56 -2.25 -1.94
C ASP A 249 -17.68 -2.30 -0.41
N SER A 250 -16.54 -2.22 0.28
CA SER A 250 -16.42 -2.46 1.73
C SER A 250 -16.82 -1.26 2.61
N GLY A 251 -17.44 -0.21 2.05
CA GLY A 251 -17.70 1.02 2.78
C GLY A 251 -16.44 1.82 3.11
N LEU A 252 -16.40 2.48 4.27
CA LEU A 252 -15.20 3.14 4.80
C LEU A 252 -14.76 2.43 6.08
N ILE A 253 -13.48 2.09 6.15
CA ILE A 253 -12.88 1.31 7.23
C ILE A 253 -11.73 2.12 7.82
N SER A 254 -11.72 2.29 9.15
CA SER A 254 -10.65 3.00 9.87
C SER A 254 -9.33 2.24 9.75
N HIS A 255 -8.31 2.88 9.17
CA HIS A 255 -7.03 2.25 8.84
C HIS A 255 -5.94 3.31 8.64
N THR A 256 -4.82 3.18 9.37
CA THR A 256 -3.70 4.13 9.36
C THR A 256 -2.35 3.48 9.05
N SER A 257 -2.31 2.16 8.79
CA SER A 257 -1.06 1.44 8.51
C SER A 257 -0.54 1.74 7.12
N SER A 258 0.79 1.80 6.95
CA SER A 258 1.47 1.85 5.65
C SER A 258 1.40 0.52 4.89
N THR A 259 0.74 -0.50 5.44
CA THR A 259 0.50 -1.82 4.82
C THR A 259 -0.95 -2.24 4.99
N TYR A 260 -1.54 -2.86 3.97
CA TYR A 260 -2.90 -3.40 3.99
C TYR A 260 -2.97 -4.76 3.28
N THR A 261 -3.46 -5.79 3.96
CA THR A 261 -3.74 -7.10 3.36
C THR A 261 -5.17 -7.13 2.85
N PHE A 262 -5.34 -7.07 1.52
CA PHE A 262 -6.59 -7.40 0.86
C PHE A 262 -6.86 -8.90 0.99
N LYS A 263 -8.03 -9.31 1.49
CA LYS A 263 -8.48 -10.70 1.50
C LYS A 263 -9.92 -10.80 0.98
N ILE A 264 -10.16 -11.71 0.03
CA ILE A 264 -11.52 -12.20 -0.28
C ILE A 264 -11.59 -13.67 0.05
N GLU A 265 -12.58 -14.05 0.84
CA GLU A 265 -12.87 -15.44 1.23
C GLU A 265 -14.26 -15.87 0.75
N TRP A 266 -14.41 -17.09 0.24
CA TRP A 266 -15.68 -17.63 -0.23
C TRP A 266 -15.82 -19.11 0.14
N LYS A 267 -17.04 -19.65 -0.02
CA LYS A 267 -17.29 -21.08 0.09
C LYS A 267 -18.06 -21.58 -1.14
N ALA A 268 -17.37 -22.31 -2.00
CA ALA A 268 -18.00 -23.08 -3.07
C ALA A 268 -18.31 -24.51 -2.58
N LEU A 269 -19.39 -25.09 -3.06
CA LEU A 269 -19.82 -26.47 -2.76
C LEU A 269 -19.39 -27.47 -3.86
N TYR A 270 -19.05 -26.98 -5.04
CA TYR A 270 -18.60 -27.77 -6.19
C TYR A 270 -17.24 -27.28 -6.74
N GLY A 271 -16.61 -28.09 -7.58
CA GLY A 271 -15.32 -27.76 -8.24
C GLY A 271 -15.47 -26.82 -9.46
N SER A 272 -14.35 -26.32 -9.99
CA SER A 272 -14.33 -25.21 -10.99
C SER A 272 -14.86 -25.53 -12.39
N TYR A 273 -15.46 -26.72 -12.58
CA TYR A 273 -16.22 -27.15 -13.77
C TYR A 273 -17.75 -27.17 -13.53
N SER A 274 -18.21 -26.74 -12.36
CA SER A 274 -19.63 -26.73 -11.97
C SER A 274 -19.99 -25.61 -10.99
N GLN A 275 -18.99 -24.96 -10.39
CA GLN A 275 -19.11 -23.70 -9.65
C GLN A 275 -17.73 -23.05 -9.62
N TRP A 276 -17.57 -21.89 -10.27
CA TRP A 276 -16.29 -21.18 -10.30
C TRP A 276 -16.44 -19.69 -9.97
N ILE A 277 -15.34 -19.11 -9.51
CA ILE A 277 -15.19 -17.69 -9.18
C ILE A 277 -13.99 -17.12 -9.91
N GLY A 278 -14.06 -15.86 -10.30
CA GLY A 278 -12.93 -15.09 -10.81
C GLY A 278 -12.97 -13.64 -10.38
N PHE A 279 -11.80 -12.99 -10.31
CA PHE A 279 -11.65 -11.65 -9.75
C PHE A 279 -10.98 -10.69 -10.75
N ARG A 280 -11.39 -9.42 -10.73
CA ARG A 280 -10.92 -8.33 -11.59
C ARG A 280 -11.09 -6.97 -10.91
N GLU A 281 -10.43 -5.96 -11.46
CA GLU A 281 -10.75 -4.54 -11.24
C GLU A 281 -10.79 -4.16 -9.75
N ILE A 282 -9.73 -4.53 -9.04
CA ILE A 282 -9.57 -4.32 -7.61
C ILE A 282 -9.09 -2.89 -7.37
N SER A 283 -9.75 -2.16 -6.48
CA SER A 283 -9.35 -0.79 -6.13
C SER A 283 -9.43 -0.52 -4.64
N ILE A 284 -8.43 0.19 -4.13
CA ILE A 284 -8.32 0.64 -2.75
C ILE A 284 -8.25 2.17 -2.80
N LEU A 285 -9.26 2.84 -2.25
CA LEU A 285 -9.24 4.29 -2.07
C LEU A 285 -8.69 4.58 -0.68
N LEU A 286 -7.57 5.29 -0.60
CA LEU A 286 -7.01 5.82 0.64
C LEU A 286 -7.62 7.19 0.88
N GLN A 287 -8.22 7.42 2.05
CA GLN A 287 -8.78 8.73 2.42
C GLN A 287 -8.02 9.30 3.62
N GLN A 288 -7.38 10.45 3.40
CA GLN A 288 -6.82 11.26 4.48
C GLN A 288 -7.93 11.86 5.35
N LYS A 289 -7.62 12.06 6.64
CA LYS A 289 -8.37 12.98 7.49
C LYS A 289 -8.12 14.40 7.00
N ASN A 290 -9.16 15.23 6.94
CA ASN A 290 -8.98 16.65 6.69
C ASN A 290 -8.25 17.25 7.89
N LEU A 291 -6.96 17.56 7.72
CA LEU A 291 -6.10 18.10 8.78
C LEU A 291 -6.59 19.47 9.28
N LEU A 292 -7.38 20.17 8.47
CA LEU A 292 -8.00 21.45 8.80
C LEU A 292 -9.36 21.29 9.52
N CYS A 293 -9.79 20.06 9.85
CA CYS A 293 -11.01 19.78 10.59
C CYS A 293 -10.72 19.44 12.06
N GLN A 294 -11.21 20.30 12.95
CA GLN A 294 -11.03 20.24 14.41
C GLN A 294 -12.02 19.27 15.08
N ILE A 295 -13.29 19.26 14.66
CA ILE A 295 -14.35 18.40 15.22
C ILE A 295 -15.10 17.68 14.11
N TYR A 296 -15.30 16.38 14.28
CA TYR A 296 -16.11 15.50 13.42
C TYR A 296 -17.34 15.03 14.19
N VAL A 297 -18.47 14.81 13.49
CA VAL A 297 -19.70 14.26 14.09
C VAL A 297 -20.19 13.07 13.26
N GLY A 298 -20.69 12.03 13.94
CA GLY A 298 -21.29 10.85 13.30
C GLY A 298 -20.29 9.83 12.78
N SER A 299 -20.82 8.82 12.07
CA SER A 299 -20.08 7.67 11.53
C SER A 299 -19.80 7.75 10.02
N GLN A 300 -20.10 8.88 9.37
CA GLN A 300 -19.84 9.09 7.94
C GLN A 300 -19.02 10.36 7.69
N PHE A 301 -18.03 10.25 6.79
CA PHE A 301 -16.85 11.11 6.81
C PHE A 301 -16.99 12.48 6.11
N ASN A 302 -18.23 12.91 5.82
CA ASN A 302 -18.50 14.15 5.10
C ASN A 302 -18.93 15.32 6.01
N GLU A 303 -19.26 15.05 7.28
CA GLU A 303 -19.68 16.07 8.25
C GLU A 303 -18.52 16.44 9.19
N CYS A 304 -17.58 17.23 8.65
CA CYS A 304 -16.78 18.10 9.51
C CYS A 304 -17.73 19.09 10.19
N PHE A 305 -17.68 19.20 11.51
CA PHE A 305 -18.55 20.08 12.29
C PHE A 305 -17.87 21.43 12.58
N GLN A 306 -16.56 21.41 12.79
CA GLN A 306 -15.76 22.61 13.06
C GLN A 306 -14.40 22.49 12.38
N CYS A 307 -14.02 23.51 11.62
CA CYS A 307 -12.68 23.66 11.05
C CYS A 307 -11.72 24.31 12.05
N ILE A 308 -10.41 24.15 11.85
CA ILE A 308 -9.38 24.94 12.52
C ILE A 308 -9.54 26.41 12.12
N GLY A 309 -9.43 27.31 13.11
CA GLY A 309 -9.66 28.75 12.99
C GLY A 309 -10.84 29.22 13.84
N VAL A 310 -11.00 30.54 13.96
CA VAL A 310 -12.15 31.14 14.65
C VAL A 310 -13.37 31.03 13.74
N ALA A 311 -14.46 30.41 14.21
CA ALA A 311 -15.66 30.22 13.41
C ALA A 311 -16.44 31.53 13.14
N ASN A 312 -17.23 31.55 12.05
CA ASN A 312 -18.19 32.60 11.69
C ASN A 312 -17.60 34.01 11.41
N GLN A 313 -16.36 34.10 10.93
CA GLN A 313 -15.73 35.32 10.44
C GLN A 313 -15.44 35.23 8.92
N SER A 314 -15.12 36.37 8.30
CA SER A 314 -14.70 36.42 6.89
C SER A 314 -13.33 35.80 6.61
N LYS A 315 -12.58 35.43 7.67
CA LYS A 315 -11.29 34.72 7.61
C LYS A 315 -11.38 33.24 7.98
N SER A 316 -12.56 32.75 8.34
CA SER A 316 -12.76 31.38 8.78
C SER A 316 -12.69 30.40 7.61
N ARG A 317 -12.19 29.19 7.86
CA ARG A 317 -12.36 28.06 6.94
C ARG A 317 -13.84 27.68 6.85
N GLU A 318 -14.33 27.52 5.63
CA GLU A 318 -15.73 27.21 5.34
C GLU A 318 -16.03 25.72 5.58
N VAL A 319 -16.78 25.41 6.64
CA VAL A 319 -17.19 24.04 7.01
C VAL A 319 -17.89 23.32 5.84
N ASN A 320 -18.86 23.99 5.22
CA ASN A 320 -19.62 23.48 4.06
C ASN A 320 -18.79 23.32 2.77
N ASN A 321 -17.53 23.76 2.76
CA ASN A 321 -16.61 23.74 1.62
C ASN A 321 -15.30 23.00 1.99
N PHE A 322 -15.43 21.95 2.81
CA PHE A 322 -14.33 21.08 3.25
C PHE A 322 -13.18 21.83 3.97
N CYS A 323 -13.51 22.84 4.76
CA CYS A 323 -12.54 23.69 5.45
C CYS A 323 -11.56 24.44 4.51
N LYS A 324 -12.02 24.85 3.33
CA LYS A 324 -11.25 25.79 2.49
C LYS A 324 -11.40 27.23 2.97
N CYS A 325 -10.41 28.05 2.67
CA CYS A 325 -10.51 29.50 2.82
C CYS A 325 -11.49 30.12 1.81
N PRO A 326 -12.26 31.15 2.20
CA PRO A 326 -13.15 31.88 1.30
C PRO A 326 -12.36 32.68 0.25
N SER A 327 -13.01 33.00 -0.88
CA SER A 327 -12.43 33.82 -1.95
C SER A 327 -11.84 35.13 -1.42
N GLY A 328 -10.64 35.50 -1.89
CA GLY A 328 -9.85 36.62 -1.38
C GLY A 328 -8.94 36.26 -0.19
N PHE A 329 -8.89 34.99 0.21
CA PHE A 329 -8.00 34.48 1.27
C PHE A 329 -7.25 33.22 0.83
N TYR A 330 -6.10 32.96 1.44
CA TYR A 330 -5.30 31.75 1.27
C TYR A 330 -5.06 31.03 2.59
N ASP A 331 -4.69 29.75 2.49
CA ASP A 331 -4.34 28.92 3.63
C ASP A 331 -2.82 28.90 3.85
N ASN A 332 -2.40 29.09 5.10
CA ASN A 332 -1.03 28.89 5.56
C ASN A 332 -1.00 28.25 6.96
N TYR A 333 -1.86 27.26 7.19
CA TYR A 333 -1.67 26.33 8.31
C TYR A 333 -0.39 25.49 8.08
N PRO A 334 0.45 25.23 9.11
CA PRO A 334 0.27 25.54 10.53
C PRO A 334 0.86 26.89 10.99
N GLN A 335 1.25 27.78 10.08
CA GLN A 335 1.79 29.10 10.47
C GLN A 335 0.71 30.05 11.02
N GLN A 336 -0.55 29.92 10.61
CA GLN A 336 -1.71 30.60 11.20
C GLN A 336 -2.95 29.69 11.23
N ASP A 337 -3.74 29.80 12.30
CA ASP A 337 -5.01 29.07 12.44
C ASP A 337 -6.17 29.72 11.66
N ASP A 338 -6.09 30.98 11.25
CA ASP A 338 -7.09 31.64 10.39
C ASP A 338 -6.55 31.89 8.98
N CYS A 339 -7.44 31.95 7.98
CA CYS A 339 -7.07 32.24 6.60
C CYS A 339 -6.57 33.67 6.42
N GLN A 340 -5.54 33.83 5.58
CA GLN A 340 -4.83 35.09 5.41
C GLN A 340 -5.28 35.80 4.13
N SER A 341 -5.40 37.13 4.19
CA SER A 341 -5.91 37.92 3.06
C SER A 341 -4.95 37.91 1.88
N CYS A 342 -5.49 37.77 0.68
CA CYS A 342 -4.72 37.89 -0.56
C CYS A 342 -4.22 39.33 -0.79
N PRO A 343 -3.17 39.50 -1.63
CA PRO A 343 -2.83 40.80 -2.19
C PRO A 343 -4.05 41.45 -2.84
N ALA A 344 -4.23 42.77 -2.66
CA ALA A 344 -5.39 43.51 -3.16
C ALA A 344 -5.60 43.41 -4.69
N GLU A 345 -4.54 43.05 -5.43
CA GLU A 345 -4.55 42.84 -6.88
C GLU A 345 -5.06 41.45 -7.31
N CYS A 346 -5.43 40.57 -6.37
CA CYS A 346 -5.67 39.15 -6.63
C CYS A 346 -6.92 38.59 -5.92
N PRO A 347 -8.00 38.28 -6.67
CA PRO A 347 -9.21 37.65 -6.12
C PRO A 347 -9.00 36.28 -5.47
N ASN A 348 -7.95 35.55 -5.85
CA ASN A 348 -7.53 34.27 -5.27
C ASN A 348 -6.00 34.17 -5.27
N CYS A 349 -5.43 33.57 -4.24
CA CYS A 349 -3.99 33.44 -4.05
C CYS A 349 -3.60 32.15 -3.30
N VAL A 350 -2.33 31.78 -3.41
CA VAL A 350 -1.70 30.64 -2.72
C VAL A 350 -0.71 31.11 -1.65
N SER A 351 -0.32 32.39 -1.67
CA SER A 351 0.42 33.04 -0.59
C SER A 351 0.15 34.55 -0.57
N SER A 352 0.76 35.26 0.39
CA SER A 352 0.84 36.72 0.43
C SER A 352 1.59 37.35 -0.76
N THR A 353 2.16 36.56 -1.67
CA THR A 353 2.94 37.03 -2.83
C THR A 353 2.62 36.32 -4.15
N ILE A 354 1.91 35.19 -4.13
CA ILE A 354 1.65 34.35 -5.32
C ILE A 354 0.14 34.19 -5.52
N CYS A 355 -0.35 34.56 -6.71
CA CYS A 355 -1.78 34.54 -7.04
C CYS A 355 -2.18 33.27 -7.81
N SER A 356 -3.38 32.72 -7.56
CA SER A 356 -3.78 31.37 -8.02
C SER A 356 -4.33 31.32 -9.46
N MET A 357 -3.99 32.29 -10.31
CA MET A 357 -4.51 32.38 -11.67
C MET A 357 -3.39 32.70 -12.65
N ASN A 358 -3.28 31.89 -13.71
CA ASN A 358 -2.38 32.15 -14.83
C ASN A 358 -2.75 33.49 -15.48
N CYS A 359 -1.75 34.28 -15.89
CA CYS A 359 -1.93 35.64 -16.39
C CYS A 359 -2.90 35.75 -17.61
N SER A 360 -3.03 34.66 -18.39
CA SER A 360 -4.02 34.52 -19.48
C SER A 360 -5.49 34.66 -19.06
N GLN A 361 -5.84 34.43 -17.79
CA GLN A 361 -7.18 34.71 -17.26
C GLN A 361 -7.38 36.16 -16.80
N LYS A 362 -6.29 36.92 -16.53
CA LYS A 362 -6.35 38.34 -16.15
C LYS A 362 -6.41 39.27 -17.36
N CYS A 363 -5.52 39.11 -18.35
CA CYS A 363 -5.35 40.09 -19.43
C CYS A 363 -6.10 39.72 -20.74
N GLY A 364 -6.63 38.50 -20.86
CA GLY A 364 -7.27 38.00 -22.08
C GLY A 364 -6.36 38.13 -23.32
N ASN A 365 -6.89 38.69 -24.41
CA ASN A 365 -6.16 38.85 -25.68
C ASN A 365 -5.05 39.93 -25.65
N LEU A 366 -4.84 40.65 -24.53
CA LEU A 366 -3.87 41.75 -24.45
C LEU A 366 -2.43 41.29 -24.17
N GLY A 367 -2.24 40.04 -23.72
CA GLY A 367 -0.93 39.44 -23.45
C GLY A 367 -0.29 39.87 -22.11
N CYS A 368 0.77 39.16 -21.77
CA CYS A 368 1.54 39.30 -20.52
C CYS A 368 3.03 39.53 -20.85
N ASP A 369 3.78 40.19 -19.96
CA ASP A 369 5.23 40.29 -20.09
C ASP A 369 5.96 39.04 -19.54
N HIS A 370 7.29 39.03 -19.62
CA HIS A 370 8.14 37.97 -19.04
C HIS A 370 8.20 37.96 -17.50
N GLN A 371 7.30 38.69 -16.81
CA GLN A 371 7.17 38.75 -15.34
C GLN A 371 5.71 38.65 -14.88
N ASP A 372 4.82 38.05 -15.70
CA ASP A 372 3.39 37.84 -15.43
C ASP A 372 2.57 39.12 -15.14
N LYS A 373 2.99 40.27 -15.68
CA LYS A 373 2.25 41.54 -15.55
C LYS A 373 1.37 41.79 -16.78
N CYS A 374 0.12 42.19 -16.54
CA CYS A 374 -0.72 42.79 -17.60
C CYS A 374 -0.18 44.18 -17.95
N ASN A 375 0.06 44.44 -19.23
CA ASN A 375 0.52 45.76 -19.68
C ASN A 375 -0.65 46.75 -19.80
N ASN A 376 -0.55 47.87 -19.09
CA ASN A 376 -1.45 49.04 -19.10
C ASN A 376 -2.94 48.78 -18.81
N CYS A 377 -3.32 48.91 -17.54
CA CYS A 377 -4.67 49.31 -17.14
C CYS A 377 -4.61 50.70 -16.47
N GLN A 378 -4.93 51.75 -17.22
CA GLN A 378 -5.48 52.98 -16.66
C GLN A 378 -6.97 53.06 -17.03
N ASP A 379 -7.75 53.67 -16.14
CA ASP A 379 -9.18 53.97 -16.25
C ASP A 379 -10.14 52.79 -16.47
N TYR A 380 -10.94 52.46 -15.45
CA TYR A 380 -12.41 52.40 -15.56
C TYR A 380 -13.12 52.22 -14.20
N GLU A 381 -13.30 53.31 -13.45
CA GLU A 381 -14.34 53.36 -12.42
C GLU A 381 -15.71 53.60 -13.09
N HIS A 382 -16.63 52.61 -13.07
CA HIS A 382 -18.08 52.83 -12.87
C HIS A 382 -18.95 51.56 -13.01
N LYS A 383 -19.98 51.47 -12.16
CA LYS A 383 -21.11 50.49 -12.14
C LYS A 383 -20.70 49.08 -11.65
N PHE A 384 -21.41 48.44 -10.72
CA PHE A 384 -22.83 48.57 -10.36
C PHE A 384 -23.07 48.66 -8.84
N GLU A 385 -24.05 49.48 -8.43
CA GLU A 385 -24.75 49.35 -7.15
C GLU A 385 -26.19 48.84 -7.39
N ASN A 386 -26.85 48.43 -6.29
CA ASN A 386 -28.31 48.28 -6.12
C ASN A 386 -28.97 47.06 -6.83
N SER A 387 -29.96 46.38 -6.24
CA SER A 387 -30.51 46.37 -4.86
C SER A 387 -31.54 45.22 -4.71
N TYR A 388 -31.74 44.65 -3.50
CA TYR A 388 -32.99 44.81 -2.71
C TYR A 388 -33.12 43.89 -1.47
N LYS A 389 -33.71 44.44 -0.40
CA LYS A 389 -34.24 43.72 0.78
C LYS A 389 -35.79 43.68 0.76
N GLN A 390 -36.39 42.59 1.24
CA GLN A 390 -37.72 42.53 1.88
C GLN A 390 -37.62 41.49 3.04
N LYS A 391 -38.04 41.64 4.32
CA LYS A 391 -38.98 42.48 5.13
C LYS A 391 -40.25 41.69 5.56
N LEU A 392 -40.30 41.10 6.77
CA LEU A 392 -40.98 41.55 8.05
C LEU A 392 -42.50 41.72 7.98
N ILE A 393 -43.36 41.31 8.94
CA ILE A 393 -43.23 40.90 10.39
C ILE A 393 -44.08 39.60 10.67
N ILE A 394 -44.34 39.01 11.86
CA ILE A 394 -44.36 39.37 13.32
C ILE A 394 -43.73 38.20 14.17
N TYR A 395 -43.93 37.88 15.47
CA TYR A 395 -44.86 38.19 16.61
C TYR A 395 -44.06 38.21 17.95
N GLU A 396 -44.58 38.88 18.99
CA GLU A 396 -43.95 38.95 20.34
C GLU A 396 -44.76 38.19 21.41
N HIS A 397 -44.09 37.50 22.36
CA HIS A 397 -44.37 37.58 23.81
C HIS A 397 -43.32 36.82 24.66
N ILE A 398 -43.32 37.06 25.97
CA ILE A 398 -42.17 36.90 26.88
C ILE A 398 -42.24 35.62 27.73
N GLN A 399 -41.13 34.88 27.83
CA GLN A 399 -40.54 34.50 29.13
C GLN A 399 -39.08 34.06 28.97
N GLU A 400 -38.23 34.51 29.90
CA GLU A 400 -36.82 34.11 29.99
C GLU A 400 -36.69 32.76 30.71
N CYS A 401 -35.74 31.95 30.28
CA CYS A 401 -35.24 30.80 31.02
C CYS A 401 -33.72 30.87 31.02
N ASP A 402 -33.10 30.61 32.17
CA ASP A 402 -31.66 30.73 32.32
C ASP A 402 -30.89 29.68 31.51
N ILE A 403 -29.64 29.96 31.17
CA ILE A 403 -28.90 29.35 30.04
C ILE A 403 -28.47 27.86 30.27
N LEU A 404 -28.99 27.20 31.30
CA LEU A 404 -28.50 25.90 31.81
C LEU A 404 -29.56 24.79 32.02
N CYS A 405 -30.66 24.76 31.26
CA CYS A 405 -31.52 23.55 31.13
C CYS A 405 -31.73 23.14 29.66
N ALA A 406 -31.69 21.83 29.38
CA ALA A 406 -31.75 21.29 28.02
C ALA A 406 -33.17 21.21 27.41
N THR A 407 -34.20 20.99 28.23
CA THR A 407 -35.62 20.98 27.81
C THR A 407 -36.54 21.38 28.96
N CYS A 408 -37.48 22.29 28.72
CA CYS A 408 -38.51 22.69 29.70
C CYS A 408 -39.78 21.84 29.59
N SER A 409 -40.42 21.55 30.73
CA SER A 409 -41.81 21.06 30.79
C SER A 409 -42.78 22.21 31.11
N GLN A 410 -44.08 22.01 30.85
CA GLN A 410 -45.11 23.06 30.95
C GLN A 410 -45.41 23.57 32.39
N SER A 411 -44.68 23.11 33.41
CA SER A 411 -44.80 23.56 34.81
C SER A 411 -43.57 24.31 35.35
N GLY A 412 -42.49 24.47 34.58
CA GLY A 412 -41.38 25.36 34.93
C GLY A 412 -40.37 24.82 35.96
N TYR A 413 -40.19 23.50 36.06
CA TYR A 413 -39.15 22.87 36.89
C TYR A 413 -38.25 21.97 36.03
N CYS A 414 -36.93 21.99 36.29
CA CYS A 414 -35.96 21.05 35.71
C CYS A 414 -35.70 19.91 36.70
N ASP A 415 -36.22 18.72 36.40
CA ASP A 415 -35.84 17.48 37.10
C ASP A 415 -34.54 16.87 36.53
N THR A 416 -33.91 15.96 37.28
CA THR A 416 -32.71 15.16 36.91
C THR A 416 -31.36 15.89 36.79
N TYR A 417 -30.76 16.34 37.92
CA TYR A 417 -29.31 16.63 38.00
C TYR A 417 -28.62 16.45 39.37
N CYS A 418 -29.28 15.88 40.39
CA CYS A 418 -28.72 15.81 41.75
C CYS A 418 -27.56 14.81 41.96
N ASP A 419 -27.54 13.66 41.27
CA ASP A 419 -26.68 12.53 41.63
C ASP A 419 -25.22 12.63 41.13
N GLU A 420 -24.89 13.54 40.21
CA GLU A 420 -23.52 13.68 39.71
C GLU A 420 -22.59 14.44 40.68
N PHE A 421 -23.09 15.47 41.39
CA PHE A 421 -22.24 16.43 42.11
C PHE A 421 -22.38 16.42 43.64
N CYS A 422 -23.57 16.12 44.17
CA CYS A 422 -23.76 15.99 45.62
C CYS A 422 -23.07 14.71 46.16
N GLY A 423 -22.60 14.75 47.41
CA GLY A 423 -22.05 13.58 48.10
C GLY A 423 -23.13 12.67 48.72
N ASP A 424 -22.67 11.59 49.38
CA ASP A 424 -23.48 10.47 49.92
C ASP A 424 -24.51 10.84 51.02
N GLN A 425 -24.77 12.12 51.26
CA GLN A 425 -25.81 12.62 52.17
C GLN A 425 -27.02 13.24 51.46
N GLY A 426 -27.01 13.25 50.12
CA GLY A 426 -28.18 13.47 49.29
C GLY A 426 -28.56 14.94 49.02
N CYS A 427 -29.47 15.08 48.07
CA CYS A 427 -30.03 16.32 47.56
C CYS A 427 -31.39 16.60 48.22
N TYR A 428 -31.72 17.86 48.52
CA TYR A 428 -33.09 18.24 48.88
C TYR A 428 -33.99 18.27 47.62
N SER A 429 -35.32 18.18 47.80
CA SER A 429 -36.33 18.20 46.72
C SER A 429 -36.50 19.56 46.02
N ASN A 430 -35.46 20.39 46.04
CA ASN A 430 -35.32 21.69 45.40
C ASN A 430 -33.89 21.89 44.83
N GLY A 431 -33.12 20.81 44.63
CA GLY A 431 -31.81 20.83 43.97
C GLY A 431 -30.60 21.19 44.85
N ILE A 432 -30.80 21.35 46.17
CA ILE A 432 -29.74 21.81 47.09
C ILE A 432 -28.93 20.61 47.62
N CYS A 433 -27.61 20.63 47.39
CA CYS A 433 -26.67 19.63 47.94
C CYS A 433 -26.36 19.91 49.42
N LYS A 434 -26.16 18.83 50.19
CA LYS A 434 -25.80 18.88 51.62
C LYS A 434 -24.28 18.81 51.87
N ASN A 435 -23.58 18.12 50.98
CA ASN A 435 -22.13 18.05 50.84
C ASN A 435 -21.82 17.75 49.36
N CYS A 436 -20.55 17.89 48.96
CA CYS A 436 -20.09 17.63 47.60
C CYS A 436 -19.20 16.40 47.53
N LYS A 437 -19.05 15.83 46.33
CA LYS A 437 -18.00 14.83 46.06
C LYS A 437 -16.61 15.46 46.10
N THR A 438 -15.57 14.63 46.21
CA THR A 438 -14.17 15.06 46.16
C THR A 438 -13.91 15.93 44.93
N PHE A 439 -13.05 16.96 45.07
CA PHE A 439 -12.75 17.99 44.06
C PHE A 439 -13.86 19.03 43.80
N PHE A 440 -14.91 19.09 44.64
CA PHE A 440 -15.94 20.13 44.61
C PHE A 440 -16.09 20.81 45.99
N THR A 441 -16.37 22.11 45.98
CA THR A 441 -16.57 22.94 47.19
C THR A 441 -18.04 23.38 47.27
N LEU A 442 -18.63 23.31 48.48
CA LEU A 442 -20.03 23.69 48.70
C LEU A 442 -20.16 25.21 48.94
N PHE A 443 -20.92 25.90 48.10
CA PHE A 443 -21.23 27.32 48.24
C PHE A 443 -22.74 27.55 48.09
N GLU A 444 -23.38 28.15 49.11
CA GLU A 444 -24.84 28.35 49.21
C GLU A 444 -25.71 27.12 48.89
N GLY A 445 -25.14 25.91 49.02
CA GLY A 445 -25.81 24.63 48.75
C GLY A 445 -25.62 24.08 47.33
N VAL A 446 -24.80 24.73 46.49
CA VAL A 446 -24.37 24.28 45.17
C VAL A 446 -22.91 23.79 45.24
N CYS A 447 -22.56 22.78 44.44
CA CYS A 447 -21.22 22.19 44.42
C CYS A 447 -20.42 22.70 43.22
N ILE A 448 -19.36 23.48 43.49
CA ILE A 448 -18.52 24.13 42.47
C ILE A 448 -17.20 23.35 42.33
N PRO A 449 -16.76 22.98 41.11
CA PRO A 449 -15.50 22.27 40.90
C PRO A 449 -14.27 23.11 41.25
N GLN A 450 -13.22 22.45 41.75
CA GLN A 450 -11.96 23.10 42.13
C GLN A 450 -11.04 23.28 40.91
N GLU A 451 -11.14 24.43 40.23
CA GLU A 451 -10.33 24.80 39.06
C GLU A 451 -8.86 25.14 39.42
N ASN A 452 -8.09 24.15 39.90
CA ASN A 452 -6.67 24.27 40.29
C ASN A 452 -6.36 25.35 41.34
N CYS A 453 -7.38 25.83 42.07
CA CYS A 453 -7.33 26.97 42.97
C CYS A 453 -7.75 26.62 44.41
N ILE A 454 -7.09 27.24 45.38
CA ILE A 454 -7.47 27.26 46.80
C ILE A 454 -8.31 28.51 47.06
N TYR A 455 -9.63 28.35 47.08
CA TYR A 455 -10.60 29.41 47.36
C TYR A 455 -10.81 29.64 48.85
N ASN A 456 -11.00 30.91 49.25
CA ASN A 456 -11.38 31.28 50.60
C ASN A 456 -12.91 31.22 50.83
N GLN A 457 -13.35 31.52 52.06
CA GLN A 457 -14.77 31.51 52.47
C GLN A 457 -15.67 32.53 51.75
N SER A 458 -15.12 33.36 50.87
CA SER A 458 -15.84 34.35 50.05
C SER A 458 -15.75 34.06 48.54
N GLY A 459 -15.27 32.86 48.14
CA GLY A 459 -15.15 32.48 46.72
C GLY A 459 -14.00 33.17 45.97
N ILE A 460 -13.08 33.85 46.70
CA ILE A 460 -11.91 34.48 46.11
C ILE A 460 -10.77 33.46 46.08
N CYS A 461 -10.11 33.33 44.94
CA CYS A 461 -8.95 32.49 44.74
C CYS A 461 -7.76 33.10 45.49
N THR A 462 -7.26 32.39 46.51
CA THR A 462 -6.22 32.90 47.41
C THR A 462 -4.84 32.29 47.21
N ASP A 463 -4.78 31.09 46.61
CA ASP A 463 -3.54 30.39 46.27
C ASP A 463 -3.81 29.38 45.14
N CYS A 464 -2.77 28.87 44.49
CA CYS A 464 -2.87 27.93 43.37
C CYS A 464 -2.18 26.60 43.63
N LEU A 465 -2.62 25.54 42.94
CA LEU A 465 -1.90 24.27 42.92
C LEU A 465 -0.57 24.40 42.15
N GLU A 466 0.41 23.55 42.49
CA GLU A 466 1.77 23.60 41.94
C GLU A 466 1.77 23.58 40.39
N GLY A 467 2.56 24.47 39.80
CA GLY A 467 2.65 24.66 38.34
C GLY A 467 1.62 25.63 37.74
N TYR A 468 0.76 26.25 38.56
CA TYR A 468 -0.14 27.34 38.17
C TYR A 468 0.16 28.62 38.99
N ILE A 469 -0.16 29.78 38.42
CA ILE A 469 -0.04 31.08 39.09
C ILE A 469 -1.39 31.81 39.16
N LEU A 470 -1.56 32.62 40.19
CA LEU A 470 -2.81 33.30 40.50
C LEU A 470 -3.04 34.50 39.57
N ASP A 471 -3.99 34.36 38.64
CA ASP A 471 -4.54 35.49 37.89
C ASP A 471 -5.48 36.29 38.81
N THR A 472 -4.90 37.30 39.45
CA THR A 472 -5.60 38.24 40.35
C THR A 472 -6.62 39.15 39.64
N GLN A 473 -6.63 39.20 38.30
CA GLN A 473 -7.61 39.97 37.53
C GLN A 473 -8.85 39.12 37.20
N ASN A 474 -8.65 37.83 36.92
CA ASN A 474 -9.73 36.89 36.53
C ASN A 474 -10.15 35.90 37.64
N ASN A 475 -9.56 35.99 38.84
CA ASN A 475 -9.88 35.14 40.01
C ASN A 475 -9.73 33.63 39.75
N LYS A 476 -8.72 33.25 38.95
CA LYS A 476 -8.46 31.88 38.47
C LYS A 476 -6.96 31.56 38.53
N CYS A 477 -6.61 30.27 38.46
CA CYS A 477 -5.22 29.81 38.39
C CYS A 477 -4.84 29.46 36.94
N THR A 478 -3.82 30.14 36.42
CA THR A 478 -3.38 30.03 35.01
C THR A 478 -2.08 29.25 34.94
N LEU A 479 -1.94 28.37 33.93
CA LEU A 479 -0.78 27.49 33.77
C LEU A 479 0.47 28.30 33.35
N CYS A 480 1.65 27.98 33.90
CA CYS A 480 2.92 28.53 33.39
C CYS A 480 3.15 28.10 31.91
N PRO A 481 3.98 28.85 31.14
CA PRO A 481 4.41 28.43 29.81
C PRO A 481 5.03 27.02 29.77
N LEU A 482 4.97 26.36 28.61
CA LEU A 482 5.74 25.14 28.38
C LEU A 482 7.25 25.39 28.59
N GLU A 483 8.00 24.34 28.93
CA GLU A 483 9.44 24.34 29.20
C GLU A 483 9.89 25.03 30.52
N CYS A 484 8.95 25.58 31.31
CA CYS A 484 9.24 26.13 32.65
C CYS A 484 8.99 25.13 33.79
N ALA A 485 9.94 25.06 34.73
CA ALA A 485 9.78 24.43 36.05
C ALA A 485 9.02 25.36 37.02
N SER A 486 9.25 26.67 36.91
CA SER A 486 8.54 27.71 37.67
C SER A 486 8.54 29.04 36.92
N CYS A 487 7.49 29.85 37.10
CA CYS A 487 7.33 31.16 36.49
C CYS A 487 6.95 32.24 37.52
N ASP A 488 7.23 33.51 37.21
CA ASP A 488 6.95 34.67 38.06
C ASP A 488 5.54 35.26 37.82
N GLN A 489 5.20 36.31 38.57
CA GLN A 489 3.92 37.02 38.45
C GLN A 489 3.71 37.75 37.09
N ASN A 490 4.73 37.79 36.23
CA ASN A 490 4.72 38.35 34.88
C ASN A 490 4.83 37.25 33.80
N PHE A 491 4.57 35.99 34.16
CA PHE A 491 4.73 34.79 33.31
C PHE A 491 6.16 34.56 32.77
N GLN A 492 7.18 35.21 33.36
CA GLN A 492 8.59 34.97 33.01
C GLN A 492 9.11 33.70 33.70
N CYS A 493 9.89 32.91 32.99
CA CYS A 493 10.48 31.68 33.53
C CYS A 493 11.54 32.01 34.60
N ILE A 494 11.38 31.49 35.82
CA ILE A 494 12.39 31.60 36.89
C ILE A 494 13.40 30.46 36.79
N LEU A 495 12.91 29.25 36.47
CA LEU A 495 13.72 28.06 36.24
C LEU A 495 13.19 27.31 35.02
N TYR A 496 14.07 27.04 34.07
CA TYR A 496 13.80 26.25 32.88
C TYR A 496 14.01 24.75 33.16
N CYS A 497 13.32 23.91 32.40
CA CYS A 497 13.59 22.47 32.36
C CYS A 497 14.98 22.16 31.76
N ASN A 498 15.58 21.04 32.17
CA ASN A 498 16.77 20.52 31.51
C ASN A 498 16.52 20.23 30.01
N LEU A 499 17.59 20.31 29.21
CA LEU A 499 17.51 20.08 27.76
C LEU A 499 16.93 18.68 27.45
N ASN A 500 16.03 18.64 26.46
CA ASN A 500 15.31 17.45 25.99
C ASN A 500 14.28 16.84 26.96
N CYS A 501 13.88 17.53 28.05
CA CYS A 501 12.68 17.15 28.81
C CYS A 501 11.42 17.24 27.91
N LYS A 502 10.52 16.26 28.00
CA LYS A 502 9.25 16.24 27.26
C LYS A 502 8.15 16.95 28.02
N GLY A 503 8.04 18.25 27.81
CA GLY A 503 7.03 19.10 28.44
C GLY A 503 7.49 19.62 29.80
N ARG A 504 6.89 19.13 30.89
CA ARG A 504 7.20 19.60 32.26
C ARG A 504 8.30 18.77 32.92
N CYS A 505 8.97 19.43 33.85
CA CYS A 505 10.04 18.92 34.70
C CYS A 505 9.67 19.12 36.18
N ASN A 506 10.47 18.54 37.09
CA ASN A 506 10.39 18.79 38.52
C ASN A 506 10.86 20.21 38.88
N THR A 507 10.60 20.63 40.12
CA THR A 507 10.94 21.97 40.64
C THR A 507 12.44 22.24 40.79
N ASP A 508 13.30 21.23 40.59
CA ASP A 508 14.76 21.34 40.50
C ASP A 508 15.28 21.35 39.04
N GLY A 509 14.39 21.31 38.06
CA GLY A 509 14.68 21.26 36.62
C GLY A 509 14.88 19.85 36.05
N THR A 510 14.87 18.80 36.88
CA THR A 510 15.02 17.40 36.40
C THR A 510 13.81 16.93 35.60
N CYS A 511 14.06 16.19 34.52
CA CYS A 511 13.00 15.76 33.60
C CYS A 511 12.10 14.69 34.23
N ILE A 512 10.80 14.76 33.92
CA ILE A 512 9.82 13.71 34.27
C ILE A 512 9.71 12.67 33.15
N ASP A 513 9.90 13.11 31.90
CA ASP A 513 9.86 12.32 30.66
C ASP A 513 10.79 12.99 29.63
N CYS A 514 11.18 12.29 28.57
CA CYS A 514 12.18 12.72 27.58
C CYS A 514 11.65 12.77 26.14
N ILE A 515 12.15 13.70 25.33
CA ILE A 515 11.71 13.87 23.94
C ILE A 515 12.32 12.75 23.07
N GLY A 516 11.48 11.86 22.54
CA GLY A 516 11.80 11.01 21.39
C GLY A 516 12.98 10.05 21.57
N GLU A 517 14.19 10.48 21.16
CA GLU A 517 15.40 9.66 21.10
C GLU A 517 16.21 9.59 22.40
N TYR A 518 15.76 10.28 23.45
CA TYR A 518 16.48 10.45 24.71
C TYR A 518 15.89 9.59 25.84
N ASN A 519 16.75 8.96 26.65
CA ASN A 519 16.35 8.22 27.85
C ASN A 519 16.50 9.05 29.12
N LEU A 520 15.59 8.82 30.06
CA LEU A 520 15.62 9.43 31.38
C LEU A 520 16.57 8.66 32.31
N VAL A 521 17.78 9.17 32.49
CA VAL A 521 18.77 8.62 33.43
C VAL A 521 19.03 9.66 34.52
N ASN A 522 18.72 9.31 35.77
CA ASN A 522 18.92 10.16 36.96
C ASN A 522 18.37 11.60 36.83
N GLY A 523 17.18 11.75 36.21
CA GLY A 523 16.54 13.05 36.02
C GLY A 523 17.06 13.88 34.85
N GLN A 524 17.93 13.30 34.00
CA GLN A 524 18.46 13.93 32.79
C GLN A 524 18.10 13.11 31.54
N CYS A 525 17.84 13.79 30.43
CA CYS A 525 17.57 13.16 29.15
C CYS A 525 18.86 13.00 28.34
N ILE A 526 19.37 11.77 28.21
CA ILE A 526 20.57 11.44 27.45
C ILE A 526 20.23 10.70 26.15
N LYS A 527 20.91 11.00 25.04
CA LYS A 527 20.79 10.19 23.81
C LYS A 527 21.71 8.97 23.91
N CYS A 528 21.18 7.80 23.56
CA CYS A 528 21.95 6.55 23.46
C CYS A 528 22.80 6.51 22.18
N LEU A 529 23.78 5.61 22.15
CA LEU A 529 24.37 5.12 20.89
C LEU A 529 23.26 4.57 19.98
N ASP A 530 23.30 4.93 18.69
CA ASP A 530 22.25 4.55 17.72
C ASP A 530 22.13 3.02 17.57
N SER A 531 23.21 2.25 17.76
CA SER A 531 23.24 0.77 17.77
C SER A 531 22.45 0.11 18.92
N CYS A 532 22.00 0.90 19.89
CA CYS A 532 21.22 0.45 21.04
C CYS A 532 19.75 0.92 20.97
N GLY A 533 19.50 1.99 20.21
CA GLY A 533 18.17 2.56 20.01
C GLY A 533 17.66 3.39 21.19
N SER A 534 16.63 4.18 20.91
CA SER A 534 16.12 5.30 21.72
C SER A 534 15.62 4.99 23.14
N LEU A 535 15.60 3.73 23.60
CA LEU A 535 14.93 3.31 24.85
C LEU A 535 15.71 2.28 25.70
N ARG A 536 17.03 2.08 25.47
CA ARG A 536 17.73 0.85 25.90
C ARG A 536 19.18 1.03 26.42
N CYS A 537 19.56 2.20 26.90
CA CYS A 537 20.89 2.43 27.49
C CYS A 537 20.85 3.00 28.92
N ASP A 538 21.77 2.53 29.77
CA ASP A 538 21.98 3.04 31.15
C ASP A 538 23.00 4.18 31.18
N SER A 539 23.80 4.33 30.13
CA SER A 539 24.72 5.45 29.90
C SER A 539 24.84 5.74 28.40
N PRO A 540 25.45 6.87 27.98
CA PRO A 540 25.73 7.15 26.57
C PRO A 540 26.62 6.09 25.89
N THR A 541 27.21 5.17 26.65
CA THR A 541 28.22 4.20 26.19
C THR A 541 27.92 2.74 26.54
N THR A 542 26.85 2.45 27.30
CA THR A 542 26.52 1.09 27.77
C THR A 542 25.04 0.77 27.57
N CYS A 543 24.77 -0.40 27.01
CA CYS A 543 23.47 -0.76 26.47
C CYS A 543 22.96 -2.09 27.02
N ASN A 544 21.65 -2.14 27.29
CA ASN A 544 21.01 -3.30 27.90
C ASN A 544 20.50 -4.31 26.85
N ASN A 545 20.25 -3.82 25.64
CA ASN A 545 19.86 -4.59 24.45
C ASN A 545 20.23 -3.76 23.21
N CYS A 546 20.44 -4.43 22.08
CA CYS A 546 20.74 -3.77 20.79
C CYS A 546 19.50 -3.61 19.91
N ILE A 547 19.62 -2.85 18.83
CA ILE A 547 18.65 -2.89 17.72
C ILE A 547 18.94 -4.06 16.77
N PRO A 548 17.96 -4.54 15.97
CA PRO A 548 18.21 -5.53 14.93
C PRO A 548 19.36 -5.13 13.99
N GLY A 549 20.16 -6.10 13.58
CA GLY A 549 21.43 -5.89 12.88
C GLY A 549 22.66 -5.71 13.79
N TYR A 550 22.49 -5.78 15.11
CA TYR A 550 23.59 -5.73 16.10
C TYR A 550 23.41 -6.80 17.19
N TYR A 551 24.51 -7.35 17.70
CA TYR A 551 24.55 -8.23 18.87
C TYR A 551 25.20 -7.54 20.07
N LEU A 552 24.84 -8.00 21.28
CA LEU A 552 25.37 -7.48 22.53
C LEU A 552 26.56 -8.30 23.00
N ASP A 553 27.72 -7.66 23.20
CA ASP A 553 28.85 -8.21 23.95
C ASP A 553 29.31 -7.15 24.97
N SER A 554 29.47 -7.54 26.23
CA SER A 554 30.08 -6.69 27.27
C SER A 554 29.42 -5.30 27.44
N GLN A 555 28.08 -5.25 27.29
CA GLN A 555 27.23 -4.04 27.26
C GLN A 555 27.46 -3.09 26.07
N ILE A 556 28.15 -3.54 25.01
CA ILE A 556 28.39 -2.80 23.77
C ILE A 556 27.70 -3.54 22.61
N CYS A 557 27.09 -2.78 21.71
CA CYS A 557 26.39 -3.32 20.53
C CYS A 557 27.30 -3.33 19.31
N TYR A 558 27.70 -4.52 18.87
CA TYR A 558 28.54 -4.78 17.70
C TYR A 558 27.69 -5.17 16.50
N GLN A 559 28.08 -4.73 15.30
CA GLN A 559 27.30 -4.96 14.09
C GLN A 559 27.35 -6.44 13.68
N CYS A 560 26.20 -7.01 13.31
CA CYS A 560 26.12 -8.33 12.68
C CYS A 560 26.68 -8.31 11.25
N ASP A 561 27.03 -9.47 10.69
CA ASP A 561 27.46 -9.56 9.30
C ASP A 561 26.40 -9.03 8.32
N SER A 562 26.88 -8.60 7.16
CA SER A 562 26.13 -8.27 5.96
C SER A 562 24.98 -9.25 5.64
N LYS A 563 25.15 -10.56 5.88
CA LYS A 563 24.14 -11.61 5.68
C LYS A 563 23.10 -11.75 6.81
N CYS A 564 23.44 -11.42 8.07
CA CYS A 564 22.52 -11.58 9.21
C CYS A 564 21.54 -10.41 9.35
N LEU A 565 20.24 -10.65 9.54
CA LEU A 565 19.31 -9.65 10.04
C LEU A 565 19.41 -9.52 11.57
N GLU A 566 19.58 -10.66 12.25
CA GLU A 566 19.87 -10.76 13.68
C GLU A 566 20.96 -11.81 13.88
N CYS A 567 21.82 -11.61 14.89
CA CYS A 567 22.92 -12.50 15.25
C CYS A 567 23.13 -12.49 16.77
N GLU A 568 23.83 -13.49 17.31
CA GLU A 568 24.03 -13.65 18.75
C GLU A 568 25.48 -14.06 19.07
N ASN A 569 26.10 -13.46 20.09
CA ASN A 569 27.47 -13.71 20.58
C ASN A 569 28.63 -13.42 19.58
N SER A 570 28.41 -13.43 18.27
CA SER A 570 29.36 -12.99 17.24
C SER A 570 28.65 -12.46 16.00
N ALA A 571 29.37 -11.71 15.16
CA ALA A 571 28.80 -11.10 13.95
C ALA A 571 28.27 -12.12 12.94
N ASP A 572 28.93 -13.27 12.81
CA ASP A 572 28.64 -14.29 11.79
C ASP A 572 27.64 -15.37 12.27
N ASN A 573 27.39 -15.46 13.58
CA ASN A 573 26.43 -16.42 14.15
C ASN A 573 25.01 -15.86 14.03
N CYS A 574 24.45 -15.88 12.81
CA CYS A 574 23.12 -15.35 12.56
C CYS A 574 22.05 -16.18 13.29
N THR A 575 21.07 -15.50 13.89
CA THR A 575 19.81 -16.09 14.37
C THR A 575 18.69 -15.92 13.34
N ILE A 576 18.75 -14.85 12.53
CA ILE A 576 17.86 -14.61 11.40
C ILE A 576 18.69 -14.08 10.22
N CYS A 577 18.56 -14.65 9.03
CA CYS A 577 19.22 -14.14 7.81
C CYS A 577 18.46 -12.97 7.17
N LYS A 578 19.17 -12.00 6.58
CA LYS A 578 18.58 -11.03 5.67
C LYS A 578 18.01 -11.76 4.44
N ASN A 579 16.88 -11.27 3.92
CA ASN A 579 16.19 -11.80 2.74
C ASN A 579 15.81 -13.30 2.81
N ASN A 580 15.54 -13.88 3.99
CA ASN A 580 15.17 -15.30 4.14
C ASN A 580 13.72 -15.63 3.69
N PHE A 581 13.34 -15.21 2.47
CA PHE A 581 12.03 -15.48 1.90
C PHE A 581 11.82 -16.99 1.72
N ASN A 582 10.89 -17.55 2.50
CA ASN A 582 10.52 -18.96 2.55
C ASN A 582 11.64 -19.92 2.99
N GLY A 583 12.53 -19.48 3.90
CA GLY A 583 13.50 -20.37 4.58
C GLY A 583 14.66 -20.85 3.72
N LYS A 584 14.93 -20.19 2.58
CA LYS A 584 15.94 -20.58 1.58
C LYS A 584 17.41 -20.34 1.99
N ARG A 585 17.67 -19.72 3.15
CA ARG A 585 18.99 -19.64 3.77
C ARG A 585 19.05 -20.50 5.03
N GLU A 586 20.11 -21.31 5.16
CA GLU A 586 20.35 -22.18 6.31
C GLU A 586 21.15 -21.44 7.40
N LEU A 587 20.83 -21.69 8.67
CA LEU A 587 21.51 -21.10 9.84
C LEU A 587 22.64 -22.03 10.33
N PRO A 588 23.76 -21.50 10.86
CA PRO A 588 23.98 -20.10 11.23
C PRO A 588 24.59 -19.24 10.10
N GLU A 589 25.28 -19.83 9.12
CA GLU A 589 26.11 -19.07 8.14
C GLU A 589 25.32 -18.35 7.03
N CYS A 590 23.99 -18.54 6.97
CA CYS A 590 23.07 -17.91 6.02
C CYS A 590 23.38 -18.18 4.53
N GLU A 591 23.94 -19.36 4.24
CA GLU A 591 24.18 -19.86 2.89
C GLU A 591 22.88 -20.39 2.26
N CYS A 592 22.82 -20.44 0.92
CA CYS A 592 21.61 -20.87 0.22
C CYS A 592 21.41 -22.39 0.26
N GLN A 593 20.16 -22.83 0.45
CA GLN A 593 19.76 -24.25 0.43
C GLN A 593 20.15 -24.96 -0.89
N GLN A 594 20.31 -26.28 -0.83
CA GLN A 594 20.66 -27.10 -1.99
C GLN A 594 19.75 -26.84 -3.21
N ASN A 595 20.37 -26.66 -4.39
CA ASN A 595 19.74 -26.23 -5.65
C ASN A 595 19.29 -24.75 -5.73
N TYR A 596 19.75 -23.91 -4.80
CA TYR A 596 19.69 -22.45 -4.89
C TYR A 596 21.11 -21.86 -4.91
N VAL A 597 21.28 -20.71 -5.56
CA VAL A 597 22.54 -19.96 -5.62
C VAL A 597 22.32 -18.53 -5.13
N GLU A 598 23.36 -17.92 -4.56
CA GLU A 598 23.35 -16.50 -4.24
C GLU A 598 23.54 -15.66 -5.50
N PHE A 599 22.49 -14.95 -5.91
CA PHE A 599 22.53 -13.98 -7.00
C PHE A 599 21.87 -12.69 -6.53
N ASN A 600 22.58 -11.57 -6.60
CA ASN A 600 22.15 -10.26 -6.10
C ASN A 600 21.59 -10.31 -4.64
N LEU A 601 22.31 -10.99 -3.73
CA LEU A 601 21.94 -11.17 -2.31
C LEU A 601 20.61 -11.92 -2.06
N GLN A 602 20.12 -12.66 -3.05
CA GLN A 602 18.94 -13.53 -2.96
C GLN A 602 19.30 -14.96 -3.37
N CYS A 603 18.66 -15.95 -2.71
CA CYS A 603 18.78 -17.35 -3.09
C CYS A 603 17.82 -17.65 -4.26
N VAL A 604 18.35 -17.66 -5.47
CA VAL A 604 17.62 -17.96 -6.72
C VAL A 604 17.78 -19.44 -7.05
N LYS A 605 16.69 -20.09 -7.46
CA LYS A 605 16.69 -21.53 -7.78
C LYS A 605 17.47 -21.77 -9.07
N CYS A 606 18.27 -22.84 -9.14
CA CYS A 606 18.79 -23.35 -10.42
C CYS A 606 17.64 -23.76 -11.36
N LEU A 607 17.93 -23.85 -12.66
CA LEU A 607 17.01 -24.42 -13.64
C LEU A 607 16.64 -25.86 -13.25
N ASP A 608 15.37 -26.26 -13.45
CA ASP A 608 14.87 -27.60 -13.12
C ASP A 608 15.56 -28.75 -13.89
N SER A 609 16.29 -28.44 -14.97
CA SER A 609 17.09 -29.42 -15.71
C SER A 609 18.52 -29.60 -15.17
N CYS A 610 18.97 -28.78 -14.22
CA CYS A 610 20.25 -28.98 -13.52
C CYS A 610 20.15 -30.14 -12.51
N GLY A 611 21.22 -30.93 -12.38
CA GLY A 611 21.30 -32.04 -11.42
C GLY A 611 21.42 -31.58 -9.96
N SER A 612 21.28 -32.53 -9.02
CA SER A 612 21.25 -32.30 -7.56
C SER A 612 22.54 -31.77 -6.92
N LEU A 613 23.59 -31.53 -7.71
CA LEU A 613 24.80 -30.81 -7.32
C LEU A 613 24.81 -29.34 -7.81
N GLY A 614 23.67 -28.85 -8.30
CA GLY A 614 23.40 -27.43 -8.51
C GLY A 614 24.06 -26.79 -9.75
N CYS A 615 24.21 -25.48 -9.64
CA CYS A 615 24.70 -24.56 -10.65
C CYS A 615 25.56 -23.49 -9.97
N ASP A 616 26.47 -22.84 -10.70
CA ASP A 616 27.23 -21.69 -10.17
C ASP A 616 26.52 -20.34 -10.41
N HIS A 617 25.48 -20.33 -11.25
CA HIS A 617 24.71 -19.14 -11.63
C HIS A 617 23.28 -19.54 -12.06
N PRO A 618 22.22 -18.74 -11.82
CA PRO A 618 20.82 -19.20 -11.99
C PRO A 618 20.44 -19.70 -13.39
N ASN A 619 21.20 -19.30 -14.41
CA ASN A 619 20.97 -19.64 -15.82
C ASN A 619 21.98 -20.65 -16.39
N THR A 620 22.86 -21.23 -15.57
CA THR A 620 23.79 -22.31 -15.98
C THR A 620 23.52 -23.57 -15.16
N CYS A 621 24.17 -24.68 -15.49
CA CYS A 621 24.13 -25.95 -14.78
C CYS A 621 25.53 -26.59 -14.78
N ASN A 622 25.94 -27.16 -13.63
CA ASN A 622 27.23 -27.87 -13.55
C ASN A 622 27.09 -29.33 -14.00
N ASN A 623 25.91 -29.92 -13.79
CA ASN A 623 25.49 -31.24 -14.24
C ASN A 623 23.99 -31.19 -14.60
N CYS A 624 23.47 -32.20 -15.31
CA CYS A 624 22.07 -32.31 -15.69
C CYS A 624 21.34 -33.46 -14.98
N ILE A 625 20.00 -33.40 -14.94
CA ILE A 625 19.18 -34.57 -14.61
C ILE A 625 19.10 -35.56 -15.79
N PRO A 626 18.78 -36.85 -15.56
CA PRO A 626 18.52 -37.81 -16.64
C PRO A 626 17.48 -37.30 -17.65
N GLY A 627 17.65 -37.68 -18.92
CA GLY A 627 16.89 -37.12 -20.04
C GLY A 627 17.36 -35.74 -20.54
N TYR A 628 18.44 -35.17 -19.98
CA TYR A 628 19.07 -33.93 -20.45
C TYR A 628 20.60 -34.06 -20.54
N TYR A 629 21.23 -33.36 -21.48
CA TYR A 629 22.68 -33.28 -21.65
C TYR A 629 23.20 -31.84 -21.50
N LEU A 630 24.43 -31.69 -20.99
CA LEU A 630 25.03 -30.38 -20.76
C LEU A 630 25.63 -29.80 -22.04
N ASN A 631 25.05 -28.70 -22.53
CA ASN A 631 25.62 -27.95 -23.64
C ASN A 631 26.86 -27.16 -23.17
N GLN A 632 28.04 -27.57 -23.63
CA GLN A 632 29.33 -26.99 -23.22
C GLN A 632 29.54 -25.53 -23.64
N TYR A 633 28.74 -24.99 -24.57
CA TYR A 633 28.86 -23.59 -25.03
C TYR A 633 27.98 -22.62 -24.22
N SER A 634 26.78 -23.06 -23.83
CA SER A 634 25.83 -22.24 -23.05
C SER A 634 25.82 -22.59 -21.56
N GLN A 635 26.49 -23.67 -21.15
CA GLN A 635 26.40 -24.27 -19.82
C GLN A 635 24.95 -24.56 -19.38
N THR A 636 24.06 -24.91 -20.33
CA THR A 636 22.66 -25.23 -20.04
C THR A 636 22.32 -26.67 -20.40
N CYS A 637 21.42 -27.27 -19.62
CA CYS A 637 20.93 -28.62 -19.85
C CYS A 637 19.81 -28.64 -20.90
N LEU A 638 20.07 -29.31 -22.02
CA LEU A 638 19.14 -29.46 -23.15
C LEU A 638 18.53 -30.87 -23.14
N SER A 639 17.24 -30.98 -23.44
CA SER A 639 16.52 -32.26 -23.41
C SER A 639 17.00 -33.21 -24.50
N CYS A 640 17.17 -34.48 -24.17
CA CYS A 640 17.42 -35.54 -25.13
C CYS A 640 16.24 -35.75 -26.10
N SER A 641 16.53 -36.37 -27.23
CA SER A 641 15.54 -36.90 -28.18
C SER A 641 14.67 -37.95 -27.51
N ARG A 642 13.41 -38.08 -27.93
CA ARG A 642 12.45 -39.05 -27.35
C ARG A 642 12.83 -40.52 -27.57
N LYS A 643 13.89 -40.79 -28.35
CA LYS A 643 14.51 -42.12 -28.47
C LYS A 643 15.40 -42.47 -27.27
N CYS A 644 15.96 -41.47 -26.58
CA CYS A 644 16.90 -41.63 -25.47
C CYS A 644 16.19 -41.63 -24.11
N GLU A 645 16.70 -42.44 -23.18
CA GLU A 645 16.48 -42.28 -21.73
C GLU A 645 17.57 -41.37 -21.15
N GLU A 646 18.81 -41.52 -21.63
CA GLU A 646 19.97 -40.68 -21.35
C GLU A 646 20.74 -40.41 -22.64
N CYS A 647 21.39 -39.25 -22.75
CA CYS A 647 22.19 -38.84 -23.91
C CYS A 647 23.42 -38.02 -23.50
N GLU A 648 24.46 -38.03 -24.32
CA GLU A 648 25.73 -37.36 -24.07
C GLU A 648 26.14 -36.56 -25.32
N ILE A 649 26.69 -35.34 -25.15
CA ILE A 649 27.13 -34.44 -26.24
C ILE A 649 26.01 -33.88 -27.16
N SER A 650 24.99 -34.65 -27.55
CA SER A 650 23.88 -34.16 -28.41
C SER A 650 22.54 -34.87 -28.17
N LEU A 651 21.45 -34.26 -28.63
CA LEU A 651 20.10 -34.73 -28.36
C LEU A 651 19.78 -36.14 -28.92
N ASP A 652 20.37 -36.55 -30.06
CA ASP A 652 20.19 -37.89 -30.65
C ASP A 652 21.36 -38.85 -30.34
N ASN A 653 22.35 -38.44 -29.54
CA ASN A 653 23.45 -39.31 -29.12
C ASN A 653 23.12 -39.99 -27.79
N CYS A 654 22.28 -41.02 -27.83
CA CYS A 654 21.78 -41.69 -26.64
C CYS A 654 22.86 -42.60 -26.02
N THR A 655 23.10 -42.48 -24.72
CA THR A 655 23.84 -43.47 -23.92
C THR A 655 22.92 -44.61 -23.48
N ILE A 656 21.64 -44.32 -23.27
CA ILE A 656 20.59 -45.29 -22.93
C ILE A 656 19.34 -45.00 -23.78
N CYS A 657 18.68 -46.04 -24.31
CA CYS A 657 17.46 -45.90 -25.12
C CYS A 657 16.18 -45.99 -24.27
N ALA A 658 15.18 -45.15 -24.56
CA ALA A 658 13.92 -44.97 -23.79
C ALA A 658 12.97 -46.20 -23.71
N ASN A 659 13.42 -47.38 -24.13
CA ASN A 659 12.71 -48.65 -24.01
C ASN A 659 13.74 -49.74 -23.71
N ASN A 660 14.14 -49.85 -22.43
CA ASN A 660 15.08 -50.86 -21.93
C ASN A 660 14.48 -52.28 -21.87
N SER A 661 14.04 -52.79 -23.02
CA SER A 661 13.86 -54.22 -23.28
C SER A 661 15.10 -54.72 -24.04
N ASP A 662 15.90 -55.51 -23.32
CA ASP A 662 17.30 -55.82 -23.59
C ASP A 662 17.66 -56.11 -25.06
N ASN A 663 18.84 -55.66 -25.46
CA ASN A 663 19.54 -55.98 -26.70
C ASN A 663 18.86 -55.65 -28.05
N SER A 664 17.67 -55.04 -28.08
CA SER A 664 16.90 -54.81 -29.33
C SER A 664 17.26 -53.55 -30.14
N ARG A 665 17.99 -52.59 -29.55
CA ARG A 665 18.43 -51.34 -30.21
C ARG A 665 19.96 -51.16 -30.19
N ASN A 666 20.49 -50.34 -31.10
CA ASN A 666 21.91 -49.95 -31.19
C ASN A 666 22.15 -48.55 -30.57
N ILE A 667 23.25 -48.41 -29.84
CA ILE A 667 23.78 -47.11 -29.38
C ILE A 667 24.70 -46.53 -30.49
N PRO A 668 24.70 -45.21 -30.75
CA PRO A 668 24.00 -44.15 -30.00
C PRO A 668 22.64 -43.73 -30.58
N GLU A 669 22.30 -44.10 -31.82
CA GLU A 669 21.14 -43.58 -32.56
C GLU A 669 19.79 -44.23 -32.14
N CYS A 670 19.86 -45.23 -31.25
CA CYS A 670 18.75 -46.04 -30.75
C CYS A 670 17.91 -46.73 -31.83
N GLU A 671 18.47 -47.01 -33.02
CA GLU A 671 17.77 -47.76 -34.07
C GLU A 671 17.66 -49.25 -33.74
N CYS A 672 16.64 -49.94 -34.27
CA CYS A 672 16.47 -51.38 -34.05
C CYS A 672 17.61 -52.19 -34.71
N LYS A 673 18.06 -53.27 -34.04
CA LYS A 673 19.10 -54.14 -34.60
C LYS A 673 18.62 -54.90 -35.84
N GLN A 674 19.58 -55.39 -36.63
CA GLN A 674 19.30 -56.22 -37.80
C GLN A 674 18.37 -57.41 -37.43
N ASN A 675 17.39 -57.69 -38.29
CA ASN A 675 16.28 -58.65 -38.11
C ASN A 675 15.18 -58.21 -37.10
N TYR A 676 15.13 -56.92 -36.75
CA TYR A 676 14.01 -56.29 -36.04
C TYR A 676 13.41 -55.14 -36.87
N ILE A 677 12.09 -54.94 -36.79
CA ILE A 677 11.37 -53.81 -37.41
C ILE A 677 10.85 -52.87 -36.33
N GLU A 678 11.01 -51.55 -36.52
CA GLU A 678 10.40 -50.54 -35.65
C GLU A 678 8.92 -50.33 -36.01
N ILE A 679 8.03 -50.49 -35.01
CA ILE A 679 6.61 -50.11 -35.12
C ILE A 679 6.27 -49.24 -33.89
N GLY A 680 6.00 -47.97 -34.13
CA GLY A 680 5.87 -46.98 -33.06
C GLY A 680 7.23 -46.72 -32.39
N MET A 681 7.34 -47.05 -31.10
CA MET A 681 8.61 -46.99 -30.34
C MET A 681 9.11 -48.37 -29.90
N LYS A 682 8.64 -49.47 -30.54
CA LYS A 682 9.05 -50.84 -30.21
C LYS A 682 9.70 -51.54 -31.41
N CYS A 683 10.76 -52.29 -31.11
CA CYS A 683 11.44 -53.16 -32.07
C CYS A 683 10.87 -54.58 -31.99
N PHE A 684 10.32 -55.08 -33.09
CA PHE A 684 9.74 -56.43 -33.18
C PHE A 684 10.68 -57.37 -33.93
N LYS A 685 11.03 -58.49 -33.32
CA LYS A 685 11.82 -59.56 -33.96
C LYS A 685 10.96 -60.27 -35.00
N CYS A 686 11.54 -60.52 -36.18
CA CYS A 686 10.89 -61.28 -37.24
C CYS A 686 11.75 -62.49 -37.63
N GLN A 687 11.13 -63.54 -38.16
CA GLN A 687 11.83 -64.75 -38.61
C GLN A 687 11.61 -64.98 -40.12
N ASP A 688 12.63 -65.49 -40.79
CA ASP A 688 12.58 -65.84 -42.21
C ASP A 688 11.81 -67.16 -42.40
N ILE A 689 10.63 -67.08 -43.00
CA ILE A 689 9.83 -68.28 -43.34
C ILE A 689 9.94 -68.55 -44.84
N TYR A 690 10.81 -69.50 -45.18
CA TYR A 690 11.01 -69.97 -46.57
C TYR A 690 9.80 -70.78 -47.07
N ILE A 691 8.82 -70.09 -47.66
CA ILE A 691 7.73 -70.72 -48.42
C ILE A 691 8.20 -70.88 -49.88
N GLN A 692 8.28 -72.11 -50.38
CA GLN A 692 8.68 -72.33 -51.76
C GLN A 692 7.65 -71.75 -52.75
N ASN A 693 8.14 -70.99 -53.72
CA ASN A 693 7.40 -70.40 -54.86
C ASN A 693 6.46 -69.21 -54.56
N LEU A 694 6.86 -68.27 -53.68
CA LEU A 694 6.51 -66.85 -53.81
C LEU A 694 7.56 -65.97 -53.12
N SER A 695 7.53 -64.65 -53.37
CA SER A 695 8.51 -63.68 -52.85
C SER A 695 8.52 -63.59 -51.32
N GLU A 696 9.64 -63.19 -50.74
CA GLU A 696 9.91 -63.12 -49.30
C GLU A 696 8.79 -62.42 -48.51
N PHE A 697 8.33 -63.07 -47.43
CA PHE A 697 7.41 -62.51 -46.45
C PHE A 697 8.01 -62.65 -45.05
N LEU A 698 8.35 -61.51 -44.43
CA LEU A 698 8.69 -61.47 -43.01
C LEU A 698 7.42 -61.67 -42.17
N ILE A 699 7.47 -62.60 -41.21
CA ILE A 699 6.43 -62.77 -40.20
C ILE A 699 7.07 -62.59 -38.82
N CYS A 700 6.41 -61.81 -37.97
CA CYS A 700 6.87 -61.43 -36.64
C CYS A 700 5.88 -61.97 -35.60
N GLU A 701 6.38 -62.54 -34.50
CA GLU A 701 5.78 -63.76 -33.91
C GLU A 701 4.45 -63.61 -33.12
N GLU A 702 3.92 -62.40 -32.91
CA GLU A 702 2.90 -62.17 -31.85
C GLU A 702 1.42 -62.03 -32.31
N TYR A 703 1.08 -62.34 -33.57
CA TYR A 703 -0.30 -62.23 -34.11
C TYR A 703 -0.91 -63.55 -34.59
N THR A 704 -1.17 -64.48 -33.67
CA THR A 704 -1.83 -65.78 -33.95
C THR A 704 -3.37 -65.76 -33.92
N ASN A 705 -4.01 -64.60 -33.78
CA ASN A 705 -5.47 -64.45 -33.78
C ASN A 705 -6.02 -63.74 -35.03
N ALA A 706 -6.83 -64.45 -35.81
CA ALA A 706 -7.24 -64.04 -37.17
C ALA A 706 -8.30 -62.91 -37.27
N LYS A 707 -8.51 -62.11 -36.20
CA LYS A 707 -9.42 -60.94 -36.24
C LYS A 707 -8.70 -59.62 -36.53
N ASP A 708 -7.50 -59.43 -35.98
CA ASP A 708 -6.82 -58.12 -36.00
C ASP A 708 -5.99 -57.89 -37.27
N ALA A 709 -5.61 -58.95 -37.98
CA ALA A 709 -4.93 -58.91 -39.28
C ALA A 709 -5.66 -58.04 -40.33
N LYS A 710 -6.97 -57.82 -40.17
CA LYS A 710 -7.80 -57.03 -41.09
C LYS A 710 -7.49 -55.52 -41.06
N LEU A 711 -6.78 -55.02 -40.04
CA LEU A 711 -6.42 -53.61 -39.93
C LEU A 711 -5.09 -53.27 -40.64
N ILE A 712 -4.12 -54.19 -40.65
CA ILE A 712 -2.76 -53.94 -41.15
C ILE A 712 -2.68 -54.01 -42.69
N ILE A 713 -3.39 -54.96 -43.32
CA ILE A 713 -3.41 -55.12 -44.78
C ILE A 713 -3.84 -53.82 -45.49
N LYS A 714 -4.70 -53.02 -44.86
CA LYS A 714 -5.21 -51.75 -45.43
C LYS A 714 -4.16 -50.63 -45.46
N ASN A 715 -3.17 -50.67 -44.57
CA ASN A 715 -2.09 -49.67 -44.51
C ASN A 715 -0.86 -50.09 -45.32
N ALA A 716 -0.55 -51.39 -45.39
CA ALA A 716 0.53 -51.92 -46.22
C ALA A 716 0.35 -51.54 -47.71
N PHE A 717 -0.89 -51.54 -48.20
CA PHE A 717 -1.23 -51.15 -49.58
C PHE A 717 -0.88 -49.69 -49.91
N PHE A 718 -0.76 -48.81 -48.92
CA PHE A 718 -0.49 -47.39 -49.11
C PHE A 718 1.02 -47.06 -49.22
N LEU A 719 1.89 -47.96 -48.78
CA LEU A 719 3.36 -47.78 -48.86
C LEU A 719 3.92 -48.27 -50.20
N ILE A 720 3.39 -49.36 -50.76
CA ILE A 720 3.89 -49.96 -52.01
C ILE A 720 3.69 -49.03 -53.22
N GLN A 721 2.66 -48.18 -53.23
CA GLN A 721 2.47 -47.19 -54.31
C GLN A 721 3.50 -46.04 -54.33
N ARG A 722 4.43 -45.96 -53.37
CA ARG A 722 5.43 -44.87 -53.30
C ARG A 722 6.85 -45.26 -53.73
N GLN A 723 7.03 -46.45 -54.32
CA GLN A 723 8.30 -46.92 -54.90
C GLN A 723 8.17 -47.47 -56.33
N ILE A 724 7.10 -47.12 -57.06
CA ILE A 724 6.91 -47.48 -58.49
C ILE A 724 6.53 -46.24 -59.32
N ILE A 725 7.21 -45.12 -59.06
CA ILE A 725 7.36 -43.93 -59.93
C ILE A 725 8.81 -43.46 -59.76
#